data_AF-A0A1I7W3S0-F1
#
_entry.id   AF-A0A1I7W3S0-F1
#
_cell.length_a   1.000
_cell.length_b   1.000
_cell.length_c   1.000
_cell.angle_alpha   90.00
_cell.angle_beta   90.00
_cell.angle_gamma   90.00
#
_symmetry.space_group_name_H-M   'P 1'
#
loop_
_entity.id
_entity.type
_entity.pdbx_description
1 polymer ?
#
loop_
_entity_poly.entity_id
_entity_poly.type
_entity_poly.pdbx_seq_one_letter_code
_entity_poly.pdbx_strand_id
1 'polypeptide(L)'
;MNWGTDGNGKLWLQPEVHAVCADTLIKGHMTQCKATNGLISKSWNKVAKLASKVPDYEHQFDAFCWDILVRLKLPVQANNLNIQSVNDLASFFVFIIQRSLLSVDEFLSSGLSLWSELITSGCYVGSVVILARLMSSFPNAVTVLTSHEIFTHCLDRLLLCDFSSYAVQLIAGANKFPGPTVRLLGSAITQWKDGSKGVLSWFTSDDSVPPLIDSSNLNVSPWASFALLLAEQQSHETFYETLYQTMSKHPKHNLDQSVKKAASKSHVNIPIERLHFHRWVQFACSDNIKEHPIFPLILQNLAIHLYSRKIYLSTKFCFGEKYLTSPSSKALFDELREKILPQMEYNSEVGVSLFYKAFAQWLSNPKICNISFHAFEDFLLDHLLQFIVANDLHPWLEYMNINELRKKISDEQKLYIFACHLGSLVVNPPVIRARNLTQLVAQFNKRNQALPYPVIPLHPTLPREIPFDLSIACDSRNCLTPFAAHVRAINEAARIFVGVKDQIEMLDNEYIGYYPDLYTKSAGELPIVLKCGTTFGSKCAHPTTSTVTVAISRYQVSVEDKMKANRQKRSDELTSIYCKVFEQTSLHCANLENIVIKMHNYMVDISSSSAMHTKLLRDAGRILFYHSTSSITSLEMIFPPAADSYGFVLAKLGKAFIADNSQEQHNLMRVILNGSHLAHLLTPYFTPHCVPPAELFNLYTSLSKAVRNPITSSAALALLSQLDIKNAGDRLISICLKF
;
A
#
# COMPACT_ATOMS: atom_id res chain seq x y z
N MET A 1 -11.50 24.16 -1.32
CA MET A 1 -11.05 25.16 -0.31
C MET A 1 -9.73 25.74 -0.78
N ASN A 2 -9.61 27.07 -0.87
CA ASN A 2 -8.37 27.71 -1.32
C ASN A 2 -7.44 27.89 -0.10
N TRP A 3 -6.56 26.92 0.14
CA TRP A 3 -5.60 26.92 1.27
C TRP A 3 -4.30 27.68 0.98
N GLY A 4 -4.25 28.41 -0.15
CA GLY A 4 -3.06 29.11 -0.66
C GLY A 4 -2.97 30.57 -0.23
N THR A 5 -2.12 31.33 -0.92
CA THR A 5 -1.95 32.78 -0.75
C THR A 5 -2.67 33.56 -1.85
N ASP A 6 -3.06 34.80 -1.56
CA ASP A 6 -3.51 35.77 -2.53
C ASP A 6 -2.34 36.30 -3.38
N GLY A 7 -2.64 37.17 -4.35
CA GLY A 7 -1.63 37.76 -5.25
C GLY A 7 -0.55 38.60 -4.55
N ASN A 8 -0.71 38.88 -3.25
CA ASN A 8 0.23 39.64 -2.42
C ASN A 8 1.01 38.73 -1.45
N GLY A 9 0.86 37.40 -1.56
CA GLY A 9 1.54 36.44 -0.69
C GLY A 9 0.90 36.27 0.70
N LYS A 10 -0.28 36.86 0.95
CA LYS A 10 -1.01 36.69 2.22
C LYS A 10 -1.96 35.50 2.13
N LEU A 11 -2.11 34.72 3.18
CA LEU A 11 -3.00 33.54 3.15
C LEU A 11 -4.47 33.96 2.93
N TRP A 12 -5.18 33.21 2.08
CA TRP A 12 -6.62 33.40 1.84
C TRP A 12 -7.46 33.17 3.10
N LEU A 13 -7.02 32.24 3.95
CA LEU A 13 -7.58 31.99 5.27
C LEU A 13 -6.55 32.41 6.32
N GLN A 14 -7.02 33.00 7.41
CA GLN A 14 -6.13 33.44 8.49
C GLN A 14 -5.35 32.24 9.08
N PRO A 15 -4.09 32.41 9.50
CA PRO A 15 -3.28 31.33 10.07
C PRO A 15 -3.98 30.56 11.21
N GLU A 16 -4.82 31.25 11.99
CA GLU A 16 -5.61 30.67 13.08
C GLU A 16 -6.62 29.64 12.56
N VAL A 17 -7.20 29.86 11.37
CA VAL A 17 -8.12 28.91 10.74
C VAL A 17 -7.39 27.63 10.33
N HIS A 18 -6.16 27.74 9.82
CA HIS A 18 -5.34 26.58 9.51
C HIS A 18 -4.98 25.76 10.76
N ALA A 19 -4.65 26.44 11.86
CA ALA A 19 -4.35 25.78 13.14
C ALA A 19 -5.59 25.08 13.74
N VAL A 20 -6.75 25.74 13.72
CA VAL A 20 -8.02 25.15 14.20
C VAL A 20 -8.44 23.95 13.34
N CYS A 21 -8.26 24.02 12.02
CA CYS A 21 -8.52 22.90 11.13
C CYS A 21 -7.60 21.70 11.41
N ALA A 22 -6.30 21.94 11.63
CA ALA A 22 -5.36 20.86 12.00
C ALA A 22 -5.71 20.23 13.34
N ASP A 23 -6.00 21.02 14.38
CA ASP A 23 -6.43 20.52 15.69
C ASP A 23 -7.74 19.71 15.60
N THR A 24 -8.69 20.18 14.79
CA THR A 24 -9.96 19.46 14.54
C THR A 24 -9.72 18.12 13.82
N LEU A 25 -8.82 18.10 12.83
CA LEU A 25 -8.45 16.88 12.11
C LEU A 25 -7.66 15.90 12.98
N ILE A 26 -6.74 16.37 13.82
CA ILE A 26 -6.06 15.53 14.80
C ILE A 26 -7.07 14.95 15.77
N LYS A 27 -7.97 15.75 16.36
CA LYS A 27 -9.02 15.24 17.26
C LYS A 27 -9.93 14.24 16.56
N GLY A 28 -10.29 14.49 15.30
CA GLY A 28 -11.08 13.56 14.47
C GLY A 28 -10.35 12.25 14.20
N HIS A 29 -9.10 12.33 13.73
CA HIS A 29 -8.21 11.22 13.42
C HIS A 29 -7.93 10.38 14.68
N MET A 30 -7.55 11.03 15.78
CA MET A 30 -7.43 10.41 17.10
C MET A 30 -8.71 9.82 17.65
N THR A 31 -9.90 10.19 17.16
CA THR A 31 -11.18 9.64 17.66
C THR A 31 -11.67 8.48 16.82
N GLN A 32 -11.47 8.54 15.51
CA GLN A 32 -11.99 7.58 14.54
C GLN A 32 -10.94 6.53 14.12
N CYS A 33 -9.65 6.88 14.13
CA CYS A 33 -8.51 6.01 13.82
C CYS A 33 -7.83 5.45 15.09
N LYS A 34 -8.56 5.38 16.21
CA LYS A 34 -8.05 4.87 17.51
C LYS A 34 -7.57 3.42 17.46
N ALA A 35 -8.11 2.60 16.57
CA ALA A 35 -7.76 1.18 16.51
C ALA A 35 -6.36 0.96 15.91
N THR A 36 -5.91 1.88 15.07
CA THR A 36 -4.50 1.98 14.65
C THR A 36 -3.56 2.56 15.72
N ASN A 37 -4.03 3.25 16.77
CA ASN A 37 -3.19 4.06 17.67
C ASN A 37 -3.39 3.94 19.22
N GLY A 38 -4.21 3.03 19.79
CA GLY A 38 -4.18 2.82 21.25
C GLY A 38 -5.22 1.92 21.92
N LEU A 39 -4.76 1.18 22.95
CA LEU A 39 -5.38 0.13 23.78
C LEU A 39 -6.74 0.46 24.49
N ILE A 40 -7.69 -0.51 24.36
CA ILE A 40 -8.93 -0.78 25.15
C ILE A 40 -10.06 0.27 25.00
N SER A 41 -11.27 0.00 24.48
CA SER A 41 -12.19 -1.10 24.76
C SER A 41 -13.14 -1.35 23.57
N LYS A 42 -13.16 -2.59 23.07
CA LYS A 42 -14.30 -3.14 22.33
C LYS A 42 -14.82 -4.31 23.17
N SER A 43 -16.14 -4.48 23.26
CA SER A 43 -16.70 -5.66 23.93
C SER A 43 -16.17 -6.93 23.26
N TRP A 44 -15.98 -8.00 24.04
CA TRP A 44 -15.44 -9.28 23.55
C TRP A 44 -16.17 -9.78 22.29
N ASN A 45 -17.49 -9.63 22.24
CA ASN A 45 -18.33 -9.96 21.08
C ASN A 45 -18.07 -9.08 19.84
N LYS A 46 -17.68 -7.81 20.04
CA LYS A 46 -17.37 -6.87 18.96
C LYS A 46 -15.97 -7.13 18.38
N VAL A 47 -15.01 -7.53 19.20
CA VAL A 47 -13.67 -7.97 18.76
C VAL A 47 -13.77 -9.23 17.89
N ALA A 48 -14.54 -10.23 18.34
CA ALA A 48 -14.75 -11.47 17.58
C ALA A 48 -15.49 -11.26 16.24
N LYS A 49 -16.36 -10.24 16.15
CA LYS A 49 -17.14 -9.92 14.94
C LYS A 49 -16.36 -9.04 13.93
N LEU A 50 -15.46 -8.20 14.42
CA LEU A 50 -14.56 -7.39 13.57
C LEU A 50 -13.51 -8.24 12.86
N ALA A 51 -13.05 -9.31 13.50
CA ALA A 51 -12.16 -10.28 12.87
C ALA A 51 -12.81 -11.06 11.72
N SER A 52 -14.15 -11.06 11.61
CA SER A 52 -14.87 -11.92 10.65
C SER A 52 -15.50 -11.21 9.44
N LYS A 53 -15.79 -9.89 9.45
CA LYS A 53 -16.47 -9.16 8.36
C LYS A 53 -16.12 -7.65 8.37
N VAL A 54 -15.61 -7.03 7.27
CA VAL A 54 -15.87 -5.64 6.75
C VAL A 54 -14.64 -4.96 6.05
N PRO A 55 -14.83 -4.23 4.91
CA PRO A 55 -13.85 -3.32 4.30
C PRO A 55 -13.66 -2.00 5.07
N ASP A 56 -12.45 -1.46 5.01
CA ASP A 56 -11.89 -0.54 6.00
C ASP A 56 -12.32 0.94 5.86
N TYR A 57 -13.39 1.34 6.55
CA TYR A 57 -13.83 2.74 6.67
C TYR A 57 -12.86 3.62 7.46
N GLU A 58 -12.02 3.03 8.31
CA GLU A 58 -10.96 3.73 9.05
C GLU A 58 -9.89 4.23 8.06
N HIS A 59 -9.48 3.38 7.12
CA HIS A 59 -8.55 3.73 6.04
C HIS A 59 -9.07 4.87 5.13
N GLN A 60 -10.37 4.92 4.82
CA GLN A 60 -10.93 6.01 4.01
C GLN A 60 -10.94 7.35 4.74
N PHE A 61 -11.19 7.33 6.05
CA PHE A 61 -11.15 8.52 6.89
C PHE A 61 -9.71 8.99 7.12
N ASP A 62 -8.76 8.07 7.32
CA ASP A 62 -7.32 8.36 7.39
C ASP A 62 -6.81 9.07 6.12
N ALA A 63 -7.15 8.54 4.94
CA ALA A 63 -6.79 9.16 3.66
C ALA A 63 -7.33 10.59 3.50
N PHE A 64 -8.55 10.85 3.98
CA PHE A 64 -9.15 12.19 4.00
C PHE A 64 -8.40 13.15 4.93
N CYS A 65 -8.02 12.69 6.13
CA CYS A 65 -7.24 13.49 7.07
C CYS A 65 -5.90 13.93 6.45
N TRP A 66 -5.16 13.01 5.82
CA TRP A 66 -3.87 13.31 5.20
C TRP A 66 -3.94 14.26 4.00
N ASP A 67 -4.96 14.16 3.13
CA ASP A 67 -5.13 15.07 1.99
C ASP A 67 -5.31 16.54 2.42
N ILE A 68 -5.98 16.76 3.56
CA ILE A 68 -6.17 18.11 4.08
C ILE A 68 -4.94 18.57 4.85
N LEU A 69 -4.39 17.75 5.76
CA LEU A 69 -3.26 18.13 6.62
C LEU A 69 -2.04 18.64 5.83
N VAL A 70 -1.71 17.96 4.73
CA VAL A 70 -0.58 18.33 3.85
C VAL A 70 -0.76 19.71 3.18
N ARG A 71 -2.02 20.13 2.95
CA ARG A 71 -2.35 21.40 2.28
C ARG A 71 -2.40 22.59 3.25
N LEU A 72 -2.45 22.36 4.55
CA LEU A 72 -2.55 23.43 5.55
C LEU A 72 -1.23 24.22 5.71
N LYS A 73 -1.34 25.55 5.81
CA LYS A 73 -0.23 26.48 6.03
C LYS A 73 -0.11 26.80 7.52
N LEU A 74 0.34 25.81 8.28
CA LEU A 74 0.45 25.88 9.74
C LEU A 74 1.58 26.85 10.18
N PRO A 75 1.30 27.81 11.08
CA PRO A 75 2.32 28.70 11.62
C PRO A 75 3.20 27.97 12.63
N VAL A 76 4.47 28.35 12.68
CA VAL A 76 5.42 27.90 13.71
C VAL A 76 5.05 28.56 15.04
N GLN A 77 4.91 27.80 16.11
CA GLN A 77 4.47 28.27 17.42
C GLN A 77 5.56 28.05 18.48
N ALA A 78 6.08 29.15 19.04
CA ALA A 78 7.14 29.10 20.04
C ALA A 78 6.64 28.74 21.45
N ASN A 79 5.36 28.99 21.77
CA ASN A 79 4.77 28.78 23.09
C ASN A 79 3.49 27.93 23.04
N ASN A 80 3.41 26.93 23.91
CA ASN A 80 2.24 26.12 24.30
C ASN A 80 1.49 25.38 23.18
N LEU A 81 2.11 24.35 22.60
CA LEU A 81 1.34 23.19 22.14
C LEU A 81 1.18 22.25 23.33
N ASN A 82 -0.06 22.02 23.78
CA ASN A 82 -0.33 21.01 24.81
C ASN A 82 0.07 19.64 24.26
N ILE A 83 1.19 19.09 24.76
CA ILE A 83 1.72 17.73 24.51
C ILE A 83 0.81 16.68 25.17
N GLN A 84 -0.51 16.87 25.19
CA GLN A 84 -1.46 15.94 25.83
C GLN A 84 -2.11 14.97 24.82
N SER A 85 -1.72 14.99 23.55
CA SER A 85 -2.29 14.18 22.46
C SER A 85 -1.25 13.30 21.72
N VAL A 86 -0.32 12.68 22.46
CA VAL A 86 1.00 12.23 21.96
C VAL A 86 1.03 10.90 21.19
N ASN A 87 -0.08 10.19 21.00
CA ASN A 87 -0.04 8.86 20.37
C ASN A 87 -0.79 8.85 19.03
N ASP A 88 -0.42 9.73 18.11
CA ASP A 88 -1.05 9.76 16.79
C ASP A 88 -0.14 10.28 15.66
N LEU A 89 -0.17 9.62 14.49
CA LEU A 89 0.68 9.97 13.34
C LEU A 89 0.34 11.36 12.78
N ALA A 90 -0.94 11.78 12.74
CA ALA A 90 -1.28 13.14 12.32
C ALA A 90 -0.79 14.17 13.34
N SER A 91 -0.81 13.83 14.63
CA SER A 91 -0.24 14.68 15.69
C SER A 91 1.29 14.84 15.55
N PHE A 92 2.01 13.78 15.17
CA PHE A 92 3.45 13.84 14.88
C PHE A 92 3.75 14.78 13.74
N PHE A 93 3.02 14.68 12.63
CA PHE A 93 3.20 15.55 11.48
C PHE A 93 3.00 17.04 11.83
N VAL A 94 1.94 17.35 12.57
CA VAL A 94 1.64 18.73 12.99
C VAL A 94 2.66 19.26 14.00
N PHE A 95 3.05 18.43 14.97
CA PHE A 95 4.06 18.79 15.97
C PHE A 95 5.40 19.12 15.31
N ILE A 96 5.85 18.28 14.37
CA ILE A 96 7.10 18.52 13.63
C ILE A 96 7.01 19.88 12.93
N ILE A 97 5.93 20.13 12.19
CA ILE A 97 5.76 21.35 11.41
C ILE A 97 5.69 22.62 12.29
N GLN A 98 4.99 22.58 13.42
CA GLN A 98 4.74 23.76 14.24
C GLN A 98 5.83 24.02 15.29
N ARG A 99 6.54 22.99 15.74
CA ARG A 99 7.50 23.06 16.86
C ARG A 99 8.90 22.64 16.45
N SER A 100 9.07 21.45 15.88
CA SER A 100 10.40 20.90 15.60
C SER A 100 11.11 21.59 14.43
N LEU A 101 10.38 22.36 13.60
CA LEU A 101 10.96 23.22 12.56
C LEU A 101 11.29 24.65 13.05
N LEU A 102 11.50 24.86 14.36
CA LEU A 102 12.03 26.12 14.92
C LEU A 102 13.55 26.26 14.73
N SER A 103 14.29 25.16 14.83
CA SER A 103 15.72 25.08 14.55
C SER A 103 16.08 23.67 14.10
N VAL A 104 17.27 23.51 13.51
CA VAL A 104 17.82 22.20 13.13
C VAL A 104 18.06 21.33 14.37
N ASP A 105 18.54 21.93 15.47
CA ASP A 105 18.77 21.22 16.72
C ASP A 105 17.47 20.73 17.37
N GLU A 106 16.39 21.52 17.28
CA GLU A 106 15.05 21.11 17.76
C GLU A 106 14.49 19.98 16.88
N PHE A 107 14.73 20.02 15.56
CA PHE A 107 14.37 18.93 14.65
C PHE A 107 15.14 17.65 15.00
N LEU A 108 16.46 17.72 15.18
CA LEU A 108 17.28 16.56 15.49
C LEU A 108 16.98 15.98 16.87
N SER A 109 16.71 16.82 17.88
CA SER A 109 16.45 16.37 19.25
C SER A 109 15.03 15.86 19.49
N SER A 110 14.02 16.43 18.82
CA SER A 110 12.60 16.14 19.10
C SER A 110 11.77 15.73 17.87
N GLY A 111 12.16 16.17 16.66
CA GLY A 111 11.39 15.93 15.43
C GLY A 111 11.82 14.68 14.65
N LEU A 112 13.10 14.29 14.74
CA LEU A 112 13.70 13.24 13.92
C LEU A 112 13.12 11.85 14.24
N SER A 113 12.92 11.55 15.53
CA SER A 113 12.27 10.30 15.97
C SER A 113 10.83 10.20 15.46
N LEU A 114 10.08 11.30 15.54
CA LEU A 114 8.70 11.38 15.05
C LEU A 114 8.63 11.27 13.51
N TRP A 115 9.59 11.86 12.79
CA TRP A 115 9.69 11.75 11.34
C TRP A 115 10.05 10.33 10.88
N SER A 116 10.92 9.65 11.63
CA SER A 116 11.24 8.23 11.43
C SER A 116 10.01 7.33 11.60
N GLU A 117 9.19 7.61 12.62
CA GLU A 117 7.95 6.87 12.88
C GLU A 117 6.92 7.06 11.75
N LEU A 118 6.79 8.29 11.22
CA LEU A 118 5.95 8.59 10.06
C LEU A 118 6.37 7.82 8.81
N ILE A 119 7.68 7.76 8.52
CA ILE A 119 8.23 7.04 7.36
C ILE A 119 8.07 5.53 7.53
N THR A 120 8.30 5.02 8.74
CA THR A 120 8.17 3.59 9.04
C THR A 120 6.72 3.12 8.98
N SER A 121 5.77 4.01 9.31
CA SER A 121 4.33 3.77 9.24
C SER A 121 3.72 4.01 7.85
N GLY A 122 4.52 4.33 6.83
CA GLY A 122 4.06 4.48 5.43
C GLY A 122 3.46 5.85 5.07
N CYS A 123 3.58 6.86 5.93
CA CYS A 123 3.05 8.22 5.71
C CYS A 123 3.95 9.08 4.79
N TYR A 124 4.33 8.56 3.61
CA TYR A 124 5.36 9.16 2.75
C TYR A 124 5.06 10.59 2.28
N VAL A 125 3.81 10.89 1.93
CA VAL A 125 3.40 12.23 1.45
C VAL A 125 3.61 13.29 2.54
N GLY A 126 3.23 12.99 3.78
CA GLY A 126 3.48 13.85 4.94
C GLY A 126 4.97 14.04 5.21
N SER A 127 5.74 12.95 5.12
CA SER A 127 7.19 12.98 5.35
C SER A 127 7.97 13.79 4.32
N VAL A 128 7.56 13.77 3.04
CA VAL A 128 8.14 14.64 1.99
C VAL A 128 7.84 16.10 2.24
N VAL A 129 6.64 16.43 2.72
CA VAL A 129 6.25 17.82 3.02
C VAL A 129 7.04 18.38 4.21
N ILE A 130 7.30 17.55 5.23
CA ILE A 130 8.19 17.90 6.35
C ILE A 130 9.60 18.17 5.83
N LEU A 131 10.16 17.27 5.02
CA LEU A 131 11.49 17.42 4.45
C LEU A 131 11.60 18.71 3.62
N ALA A 132 10.62 18.99 2.76
CA ALA A 132 10.58 20.21 1.96
C ALA A 132 10.58 21.48 2.83
N ARG A 133 9.81 21.50 3.93
CA ARG A 133 9.78 22.63 4.87
C ARG A 133 11.07 22.76 5.66
N LEU A 134 11.65 21.65 6.13
CA LEU A 134 12.93 21.64 6.83
C LEU A 134 14.04 22.25 5.96
N MET A 135 14.14 21.83 4.70
CA MET A 135 15.10 22.37 3.74
C MET A 135 14.85 23.86 3.47
N SER A 136 13.59 24.24 3.27
CA SER A 136 13.22 25.64 3.02
C SER A 136 13.51 26.56 4.22
N SER A 137 13.32 26.09 5.44
CA SER A 137 13.54 26.88 6.66
C SER A 137 15.00 26.91 7.08
N PHE A 138 15.77 25.83 6.82
CA PHE A 138 17.18 25.72 7.23
C PHE A 138 18.07 25.23 6.09
N PRO A 139 18.39 26.09 5.11
CA PRO A 139 19.20 25.69 3.96
C PRO A 139 20.60 25.19 4.34
N ASN A 140 21.17 25.71 5.41
CA ASN A 140 22.56 25.41 5.78
C ASN A 140 22.67 24.13 6.63
N ALA A 141 21.55 23.48 6.92
CA ALA A 141 21.44 22.34 7.84
C ALA A 141 21.84 21.00 7.20
N VAL A 142 21.97 20.95 5.87
CA VAL A 142 22.08 19.71 5.11
C VAL A 142 23.19 18.81 5.65
N THR A 143 24.37 19.36 5.91
CA THR A 143 25.51 18.55 6.40
C THR A 143 25.36 18.11 7.85
N VAL A 144 24.71 18.90 8.69
CA VAL A 144 24.38 18.49 10.06
C VAL A 144 23.36 17.35 10.02
N LEU A 145 22.35 17.45 9.15
CA LEU A 145 21.32 16.42 8.98
C LEU A 145 21.86 15.13 8.37
N THR A 146 22.67 15.19 7.32
CA THR A 146 23.27 14.01 6.68
C THR A 146 24.37 13.36 7.51
N SER A 147 24.91 14.05 8.51
CA SER A 147 25.82 13.45 9.49
C SER A 147 25.10 12.56 10.53
N HIS A 148 23.76 12.68 10.61
CA HIS A 148 22.96 11.93 11.56
C HIS A 148 22.41 10.64 10.92
N GLU A 149 22.85 9.48 11.40
CA GLU A 149 22.57 8.16 10.81
C GLU A 149 21.06 7.83 10.68
N ILE A 150 20.26 8.22 11.67
CA ILE A 150 18.80 8.03 11.63
C ILE A 150 18.16 8.85 10.50
N PHE A 151 18.66 10.06 10.24
CA PHE A 151 18.13 10.94 9.20
C PHE A 151 18.44 10.39 7.80
N THR A 152 19.68 9.93 7.57
CA THR A 152 20.08 9.34 6.28
C THR A 152 19.31 8.07 5.99
N HIS A 153 19.11 7.19 6.98
CA HIS A 153 18.29 5.99 6.83
C HIS A 153 16.82 6.31 6.48
N CYS A 154 16.24 7.32 7.12
CA CYS A 154 14.89 7.79 6.81
C CYS A 154 14.78 8.37 5.40
N LEU A 155 15.77 9.16 4.98
CA LEU A 155 15.83 9.75 3.64
C LEU A 155 15.94 8.69 2.55
N ASP A 156 16.78 7.67 2.75
CA ASP A 156 16.91 6.54 1.81
C ASP A 156 15.58 5.80 1.64
N ARG A 157 14.88 5.51 2.74
CA ARG A 157 13.55 4.87 2.70
C ARG A 157 12.51 5.72 1.98
N LEU A 158 12.58 7.04 2.09
CA LEU A 158 11.71 7.98 1.40
C LEU A 158 11.99 8.01 -0.11
N LEU A 159 13.26 7.95 -0.51
CA LEU A 159 13.68 7.95 -1.92
C LEU A 159 13.33 6.64 -2.65
N LEU A 160 13.24 5.53 -1.90
CA LEU A 160 12.95 4.21 -2.46
C LEU A 160 11.44 3.89 -2.56
N CYS A 161 10.54 4.75 -2.09
CA CYS A 161 9.10 4.42 -1.99
C CYS A 161 8.38 4.23 -3.35
N ASP A 162 8.84 4.91 -4.42
CA ASP A 162 8.27 4.82 -5.77
C ASP A 162 8.76 3.58 -6.57
N PHE A 163 9.73 2.80 -6.07
CA PHE A 163 10.22 1.58 -6.73
C PHE A 163 9.20 0.43 -6.74
N SER A 164 8.11 0.53 -5.97
CA SER A 164 7.08 -0.51 -5.91
C SER A 164 6.03 -0.46 -7.04
N SER A 165 6.12 0.42 -8.05
CA SER A 165 5.08 0.45 -9.12
C SER A 165 5.52 0.89 -10.54
N TYR A 166 6.81 1.08 -10.81
CA TYR A 166 7.22 1.99 -11.90
C TYR A 166 7.58 1.41 -13.28
N ALA A 167 7.69 0.10 -13.47
CA ALA A 167 8.17 -0.44 -14.76
C ALA A 167 7.16 -0.29 -15.95
N VAL A 168 5.87 -0.09 -15.69
CA VAL A 168 4.83 -0.05 -16.74
C VAL A 168 4.59 1.36 -17.32
N GLN A 169 4.91 2.42 -16.58
CA GLN A 169 4.62 3.80 -17.01
C GLN A 169 5.65 4.35 -18.01
N LEU A 170 6.88 3.82 -18.00
CA LEU A 170 7.96 4.24 -18.89
C LEU A 170 7.79 3.73 -20.33
N ILE A 171 6.94 2.71 -20.55
CA ILE A 171 6.74 2.06 -21.86
C ILE A 171 5.33 2.33 -22.43
N ALA A 172 4.34 2.64 -21.61
CA ALA A 172 2.95 2.82 -22.05
C ALA A 172 2.55 4.27 -22.42
N GLY A 173 3.50 5.21 -22.54
CA GLY A 173 3.23 6.54 -23.11
C GLY A 173 2.24 7.41 -22.31
N ALA A 174 2.20 7.29 -20.98
CA ALA A 174 1.51 8.27 -20.12
C ALA A 174 2.54 9.21 -19.47
N ASN A 175 2.51 10.49 -19.88
CA ASN A 175 3.42 11.60 -19.53
C ASN A 175 3.47 12.01 -18.03
N LYS A 176 3.56 11.08 -17.08
CA LYS A 176 3.65 11.42 -15.65
C LYS A 176 4.69 10.58 -14.90
N PHE A 177 5.87 10.43 -15.52
CA PHE A 177 7.12 10.34 -14.78
C PHE A 177 7.77 11.73 -14.70
N PRO A 178 8.27 12.16 -13.53
CA PRO A 178 8.17 11.53 -12.22
C PRO A 178 6.73 11.38 -11.68
N GLY A 179 6.51 10.39 -10.81
CA GLY A 179 5.27 10.22 -10.04
C GLY A 179 5.03 11.39 -9.06
N PRO A 180 3.88 11.47 -8.36
CA PRO A 180 3.55 12.58 -7.48
C PRO A 180 4.59 12.86 -6.39
N THR A 181 5.20 11.82 -5.82
CA THR A 181 6.19 11.90 -4.73
C THR A 181 7.54 12.44 -5.21
N VAL A 182 8.09 11.87 -6.29
CA VAL A 182 9.33 12.37 -6.91
C VAL A 182 9.13 13.75 -7.58
N ARG A 183 7.93 14.05 -8.11
CA ARG A 183 7.58 15.43 -8.56
C ARG A 183 7.60 16.43 -7.41
N LEU A 184 7.11 16.05 -6.23
CA LEU A 184 7.13 16.89 -5.04
C LEU A 184 8.57 17.09 -4.52
N LEU A 185 9.38 16.03 -4.49
CA LEU A 185 10.80 16.06 -4.09
C LEU A 185 11.62 16.95 -5.04
N GLY A 186 11.46 16.79 -6.35
CA GLY A 186 12.07 17.66 -7.35
C GLY A 186 11.62 19.12 -7.23
N SER A 187 10.33 19.37 -6.97
CA SER A 187 9.82 20.73 -6.73
C SER A 187 10.41 21.36 -5.45
N ALA A 188 10.58 20.57 -4.38
CA ALA A 188 11.14 21.01 -3.10
C ALA A 188 12.63 21.38 -3.21
N ILE A 189 13.41 20.57 -3.93
CA ILE A 189 14.84 20.83 -4.20
C ILE A 189 15.02 22.08 -5.09
N THR A 190 14.12 22.28 -6.05
CA THR A 190 14.16 23.43 -6.98
C THR A 190 13.78 24.74 -6.26
N GLN A 191 12.75 24.72 -5.42
CA GLN A 191 12.31 25.87 -4.63
C GLN A 191 13.35 26.31 -3.58
N TRP A 192 14.13 25.36 -3.06
CA TRP A 192 15.22 25.61 -2.12
C TRP A 192 16.39 26.40 -2.74
N LYS A 193 16.73 26.10 -4.00
CA LYS A 193 17.79 26.76 -4.76
C LYS A 193 17.48 28.22 -5.09
N ASP A 194 16.21 28.56 -5.30
CA ASP A 194 15.79 29.93 -5.61
C ASP A 194 15.72 30.83 -4.36
N GLY A 195 15.62 30.24 -3.15
CA GLY A 195 15.51 30.96 -1.88
C GLY A 195 16.82 31.13 -1.09
N SER A 196 17.88 30.37 -1.40
CA SER A 196 19.11 30.34 -0.61
C SER A 196 20.29 30.99 -1.33
N LYS A 197 20.49 32.29 -1.13
CA LYS A 197 21.74 32.99 -1.53
C LYS A 197 22.90 32.78 -0.53
N GLY A 198 23.02 31.62 0.13
CA GLY A 198 24.09 31.43 1.13
C GLY A 198 24.33 29.99 1.60
N VAL A 199 25.61 29.72 1.89
CA VAL A 199 26.27 28.58 2.60
C VAL A 199 26.41 27.25 1.87
N LEU A 200 25.92 27.08 0.63
CA LEU A 200 26.43 26.01 -0.24
C LEU A 200 27.67 26.38 -1.06
N SER A 201 28.12 27.65 -1.05
CA SER A 201 29.37 28.05 -1.72
C SER A 201 30.64 27.53 -1.04
N TRP A 202 30.53 26.72 0.03
CA TRP A 202 31.69 26.17 0.74
C TRP A 202 31.79 24.63 0.68
N PHE A 203 30.72 23.92 0.29
CA PHE A 203 30.73 22.45 0.18
C PHE A 203 31.12 21.92 -1.20
N THR A 204 31.39 22.82 -2.12
CA THR A 204 32.11 22.51 -3.34
C THR A 204 33.32 23.45 -3.33
N SER A 205 34.53 22.90 -3.23
CA SER A 205 35.76 23.69 -3.45
C SER A 205 35.81 24.28 -4.87
N ASP A 206 34.90 23.83 -5.76
CA ASP A 206 34.57 24.44 -7.03
C ASP A 206 33.22 25.18 -6.94
N ASP A 207 33.12 26.40 -7.47
CA ASP A 207 31.87 27.18 -7.66
C ASP A 207 30.79 26.49 -8.54
N SER A 208 30.88 25.17 -8.75
CA SER A 208 30.14 24.41 -9.75
C SER A 208 28.83 23.80 -9.27
N VAL A 209 27.91 23.59 -10.22
CA VAL A 209 26.60 22.98 -9.96
C VAL A 209 26.75 21.48 -9.61
N PRO A 210 26.13 21.01 -8.50
CA PRO A 210 26.19 19.60 -8.12
C PRO A 210 25.44 18.68 -9.11
N PRO A 211 25.90 17.43 -9.30
CA PRO A 211 25.16 16.39 -10.05
C PRO A 211 23.79 16.04 -9.47
N LEU A 212 22.85 15.68 -10.34
CA LEU A 212 21.65 14.95 -9.92
C LEU A 212 21.94 13.49 -9.57
N ILE A 213 23.01 12.93 -10.15
CA ILE A 213 23.52 11.59 -9.83
C ILE A 213 25.04 11.61 -9.84
N ASP A 214 25.69 11.03 -8.83
CA ASP A 214 27.15 10.93 -8.81
C ASP A 214 27.66 9.98 -9.92
N SER A 215 28.83 10.27 -10.47
CA SER A 215 29.47 9.44 -11.50
C SER A 215 29.68 7.99 -11.06
N SER A 216 30.02 7.77 -9.80
CA SER A 216 30.20 6.43 -9.22
C SER A 216 28.92 5.60 -9.17
N ASN A 217 27.76 6.25 -9.24
CA ASN A 217 26.45 5.62 -9.11
C ASN A 217 25.76 5.38 -10.46
N LEU A 218 26.38 5.77 -11.58
CA LEU A 218 25.76 5.67 -12.91
C LEU A 218 25.40 4.22 -13.29
N ASN A 219 26.19 3.25 -12.86
CA ASN A 219 25.98 1.81 -13.10
C ASN A 219 24.98 1.14 -12.14
N VAL A 220 24.64 1.77 -11.01
CA VAL A 220 23.81 1.16 -9.95
C VAL A 220 22.38 0.92 -10.43
N SER A 221 21.79 1.89 -11.14
CA SER A 221 20.46 1.77 -11.73
C SER A 221 20.41 2.45 -13.10
N PRO A 222 20.74 1.73 -14.19
CA PRO A 222 20.92 2.33 -15.51
C PRO A 222 19.70 3.13 -16.01
N TRP A 223 18.47 2.63 -15.78
CA TRP A 223 17.25 3.36 -16.16
C TRP A 223 17.04 4.65 -15.35
N ALA A 224 17.36 4.64 -14.05
CA ALA A 224 17.29 5.83 -13.22
C ALA A 224 18.38 6.84 -13.62
N SER A 225 19.61 6.37 -13.84
CA SER A 225 20.73 7.17 -14.34
C SER A 225 20.37 7.87 -15.66
N PHE A 226 19.79 7.14 -16.62
CA PHE A 226 19.35 7.69 -17.89
C PHE A 226 18.32 8.82 -17.70
N ALA A 227 17.32 8.63 -16.83
CA ALA A 227 16.32 9.65 -16.57
C ALA A 227 16.90 10.88 -15.83
N LEU A 228 17.76 10.65 -14.83
CA LEU A 228 18.42 11.73 -14.10
C LEU A 228 19.34 12.54 -15.01
N LEU A 229 20.03 11.90 -15.96
CA LEU A 229 20.84 12.58 -16.97
C LEU A 229 19.97 13.36 -17.99
N LEU A 230 18.79 12.85 -18.36
CA LEU A 230 17.82 13.61 -19.17
C LEU A 230 17.32 14.86 -18.44
N ALA A 231 17.09 14.78 -17.13
CA ALA A 231 16.74 15.94 -16.32
C ALA A 231 17.93 16.91 -16.18
N GLU A 232 19.14 16.38 -15.97
CA GLU A 232 20.37 17.17 -15.81
C GLU A 232 20.71 17.94 -17.09
N GLN A 233 20.54 17.36 -18.29
CA GLN A 233 20.81 18.06 -19.55
C GLN A 233 19.79 19.17 -19.88
N GLN A 234 18.55 19.04 -19.39
CA GLN A 234 17.51 20.08 -19.54
C GLN A 234 17.65 21.15 -18.46
N SER A 235 18.40 20.86 -17.40
CA SER A 235 18.74 21.82 -16.38
C SER A 235 19.79 22.80 -16.92
N HIS A 236 19.67 24.09 -16.56
CA HIS A 236 20.62 25.14 -16.96
C HIS A 236 20.62 25.51 -18.45
N GLU A 237 19.44 25.60 -19.06
CA GLU A 237 19.25 26.06 -20.45
C GLU A 237 20.02 27.35 -20.76
N THR A 238 19.98 28.34 -19.87
CA THR A 238 20.69 29.63 -20.03
C THR A 238 22.21 29.48 -20.14
N PHE A 239 22.82 28.55 -19.39
CA PHE A 239 24.25 28.26 -19.50
C PHE A 239 24.56 27.62 -20.85
N TYR A 240 23.79 26.61 -21.26
CA TYR A 240 24.02 25.90 -22.51
C TYR A 240 23.82 26.80 -23.73
N GLU A 241 22.77 27.63 -23.76
CA GLU A 241 22.59 28.65 -24.80
C GLU A 241 23.80 29.58 -24.91
N THR A 242 24.30 30.06 -23.77
CA THR A 242 25.45 30.98 -23.73
C THR A 242 26.75 30.28 -24.17
N LEU A 243 26.92 29.01 -23.81
CA LEU A 243 28.02 28.16 -24.24
C LEU A 243 28.00 27.98 -25.77
N TYR A 244 26.85 27.64 -26.33
CA TYR A 244 26.66 27.46 -27.77
C TYR A 244 26.90 28.76 -28.54
N GLN A 245 26.34 29.88 -28.07
CA GLN A 245 26.58 31.20 -28.67
C GLN A 245 28.06 31.58 -28.63
N THR A 246 28.77 31.25 -27.56
CA THR A 246 30.20 31.55 -27.41
C THR A 246 31.04 30.71 -28.37
N MET A 247 30.75 29.42 -28.49
CA MET A 247 31.43 28.53 -29.43
C MET A 247 31.21 28.96 -30.89
N SER A 248 30.01 29.47 -31.21
CA SER A 248 29.67 30.01 -32.53
C SER A 248 30.39 31.34 -32.82
N LYS A 249 30.36 32.31 -31.89
CA LYS A 249 30.99 33.63 -32.07
C LYS A 249 32.52 33.59 -32.09
N HIS A 250 33.13 32.61 -31.42
CA HIS A 250 34.58 32.47 -31.34
C HIS A 250 35.02 31.05 -31.74
N PRO A 251 35.06 30.73 -33.05
CA PRO A 251 35.38 29.37 -33.51
C PRO A 251 36.76 28.89 -33.06
N LYS A 252 37.75 29.79 -32.99
CA LYS A 252 39.13 29.51 -32.55
C LYS A 252 39.27 29.16 -31.06
N HIS A 253 38.26 29.45 -30.23
CA HIS A 253 38.33 29.10 -28.80
C HIS A 253 38.21 27.60 -28.61
N ASN A 254 39.03 27.03 -27.72
CA ASN A 254 38.84 25.65 -27.28
C ASN A 254 37.59 25.53 -26.38
N LEU A 255 37.23 24.29 -26.01
CA LEU A 255 36.05 24.04 -25.18
C LEU A 255 36.14 24.72 -23.81
N ASP A 256 37.29 24.62 -23.13
CA ASP A 256 37.56 25.27 -21.83
C ASP A 256 37.33 26.78 -21.85
N GLN A 257 37.86 27.48 -22.86
CA GLN A 257 37.68 28.91 -23.02
C GLN A 257 36.20 29.28 -23.23
N SER A 258 35.47 28.42 -23.93
CA SER A 258 34.03 28.61 -24.20
C SER A 258 33.20 28.37 -22.93
N VAL A 259 33.54 27.35 -22.14
CA VAL A 259 32.91 27.03 -20.85
C VAL A 259 33.15 28.14 -19.83
N LYS A 260 34.38 28.61 -19.67
CA LYS A 260 34.71 29.72 -18.75
C LYS A 260 33.93 31.00 -19.08
N LYS A 261 33.76 31.29 -20.37
CA LYS A 261 32.99 32.45 -20.84
C LYS A 261 31.47 32.26 -20.77
N ALA A 262 30.99 31.02 -20.86
CA ALA A 262 29.60 30.69 -20.58
C ALA A 262 29.30 30.89 -19.09
N ALA A 263 30.15 30.33 -18.22
CA ALA A 263 30.01 30.44 -16.78
C ALA A 263 29.99 31.89 -16.28
N SER A 264 30.88 32.73 -16.81
CA SER A 264 30.93 34.15 -16.43
C SER A 264 29.69 34.94 -16.85
N LYS A 265 29.02 34.53 -17.93
CA LYS A 265 27.83 35.21 -18.48
C LYS A 265 26.52 34.69 -17.92
N SER A 266 26.43 33.39 -17.62
CA SER A 266 25.22 32.78 -17.07
C SER A 266 25.20 32.77 -15.55
N HIS A 267 26.29 33.16 -14.89
CA HIS A 267 26.48 33.05 -13.43
C HIS A 267 26.32 31.60 -12.90
N VAL A 268 26.61 30.62 -13.75
CA VAL A 268 26.50 29.20 -13.43
C VAL A 268 27.78 28.52 -13.89
N ASN A 269 28.57 27.97 -12.99
CA ASN A 269 29.77 27.24 -13.35
C ASN A 269 29.44 25.75 -13.56
N ILE A 270 29.69 25.23 -14.76
CA ILE A 270 29.57 23.80 -15.09
C ILE A 270 30.88 23.38 -15.74
N PRO A 271 31.72 22.57 -15.06
CA PRO A 271 32.99 22.11 -15.64
C PRO A 271 32.72 21.13 -16.79
N ILE A 272 33.75 20.85 -17.60
CA ILE A 272 33.61 20.04 -18.83
C ILE A 272 33.07 18.65 -18.50
N GLU A 273 33.53 18.08 -17.40
CA GLU A 273 33.19 16.75 -16.88
C GLU A 273 31.70 16.66 -16.49
N ARG A 274 31.03 17.81 -16.34
CA ARG A 274 29.61 17.93 -15.94
C ARG A 274 28.72 18.36 -17.11
N LEU A 275 29.28 18.57 -18.31
CA LEU A 275 28.49 18.85 -19.51
C LEU A 275 27.77 17.58 -19.99
N HIS A 276 26.58 17.73 -20.56
CA HIS A 276 25.74 16.61 -21.00
C HIS A 276 26.52 15.58 -21.84
N PHE A 277 27.34 16.00 -22.82
CA PHE A 277 28.06 15.05 -23.67
C PHE A 277 29.08 14.21 -22.87
N HIS A 278 29.79 14.82 -21.91
CA HIS A 278 30.76 14.13 -21.07
C HIS A 278 30.05 13.13 -20.15
N ARG A 279 28.92 13.54 -19.57
CA ARG A 279 28.10 12.70 -18.70
C ARG A 279 27.51 11.50 -19.44
N TRP A 280 27.06 11.69 -20.69
CA TRP A 280 26.56 10.61 -21.54
C TRP A 280 27.66 9.64 -21.98
N VAL A 281 28.85 10.13 -22.36
CA VAL A 281 29.97 9.22 -22.69
C VAL A 281 30.51 8.51 -21.45
N GLN A 282 30.57 9.18 -20.29
CA GLN A 282 30.91 8.56 -19.02
C GLN A 282 29.93 7.45 -18.64
N PHE A 283 28.62 7.69 -18.83
CA PHE A 283 27.60 6.68 -18.62
C PHE A 283 27.75 5.50 -19.59
N ALA A 284 28.05 5.77 -20.87
CA ALA A 284 28.32 4.72 -21.86
C ALA A 284 29.52 3.84 -21.49
N CYS A 285 30.55 4.41 -20.86
CA CYS A 285 31.76 3.72 -20.42
C CYS A 285 31.68 3.12 -19.01
N SER A 286 30.57 3.31 -18.28
CA SER A 286 30.43 2.78 -16.93
C SER A 286 30.30 1.26 -16.92
N ASP A 287 30.74 0.63 -15.84
CA ASP A 287 30.74 -0.84 -15.70
C ASP A 287 29.35 -1.43 -15.95
N ASN A 288 29.31 -2.55 -16.67
CA ASN A 288 28.09 -3.30 -17.00
C ASN A 288 27.03 -2.55 -17.85
N ILE A 289 27.29 -1.30 -18.27
CA ILE A 289 26.33 -0.53 -19.09
C ILE A 289 26.29 -1.01 -20.54
N LYS A 290 27.43 -1.37 -21.13
CA LYS A 290 27.51 -1.82 -22.53
C LYS A 290 26.65 -3.05 -22.83
N GLU A 291 26.44 -3.92 -21.84
CA GLU A 291 25.61 -5.14 -21.93
C GLU A 291 24.14 -4.88 -21.56
N HIS A 292 23.81 -3.68 -21.09
CA HIS A 292 22.47 -3.32 -20.67
C HIS A 292 21.63 -2.85 -21.88
N PRO A 293 20.33 -3.20 -21.99
CA PRO A 293 19.47 -2.86 -23.14
C PRO A 293 19.27 -1.36 -23.37
N ILE A 294 19.70 -0.52 -22.42
CA ILE A 294 19.64 0.95 -22.52
C ILE A 294 20.78 1.54 -23.34
N PHE A 295 21.86 0.76 -23.58
CA PHE A 295 23.06 1.23 -24.23
C PHE A 295 22.82 1.87 -25.61
N PRO A 296 21.97 1.31 -26.51
CA PRO A 296 21.62 1.98 -27.76
C PRO A 296 21.02 3.38 -27.56
N LEU A 297 20.16 3.58 -26.54
CA LEU A 297 19.54 4.88 -26.25
C LEU A 297 20.56 5.90 -25.73
N ILE A 298 21.54 5.44 -24.95
CA ILE A 298 22.67 6.26 -24.52
C ILE A 298 23.42 6.78 -25.75
N LEU A 299 23.74 5.89 -26.69
CA LEU A 299 24.45 6.26 -27.92
C LEU A 299 23.62 7.17 -28.82
N GLN A 300 22.31 6.93 -28.95
CA GLN A 300 21.40 7.81 -29.70
C GLN A 300 21.41 9.22 -29.11
N ASN A 301 21.27 9.36 -27.78
CA ASN A 301 21.27 10.68 -27.15
C ASN A 301 22.65 11.36 -27.26
N LEU A 302 23.74 10.60 -27.15
CA LEU A 302 25.09 11.10 -27.41
C LEU A 302 25.27 11.55 -28.87
N ALA A 303 24.73 10.81 -29.84
CA ALA A 303 24.75 11.16 -31.27
C ALA A 303 24.06 12.51 -31.51
N ILE A 304 22.91 12.74 -30.89
CA ILE A 304 22.17 14.00 -30.97
C ILE A 304 23.05 15.16 -30.48
N HIS A 305 23.72 15.00 -29.34
CA HIS A 305 24.60 16.04 -28.79
C HIS A 305 25.86 16.30 -29.64
N LEU A 306 26.36 15.29 -30.33
CA LEU A 306 27.55 15.41 -31.18
C LEU A 306 27.24 15.98 -32.58
N TYR A 307 26.15 15.55 -33.22
CA TYR A 307 25.92 15.78 -34.64
C TYR A 307 24.78 16.74 -34.96
N SER A 308 23.98 17.16 -33.96
CA SER A 308 22.91 18.14 -34.18
C SER A 308 23.44 19.48 -34.67
N ARG A 309 22.68 20.10 -35.59
CA ARG A 309 22.97 21.44 -36.10
C ARG A 309 22.07 22.43 -35.38
N LYS A 310 22.65 23.33 -34.59
CA LYS A 310 21.90 24.45 -34.02
C LYS A 310 22.06 25.67 -34.91
N ILE A 311 21.01 26.47 -35.01
CA ILE A 311 21.02 27.74 -35.75
C ILE A 311 21.16 28.87 -34.74
N TYR A 312 22.25 29.62 -34.83
CA TYR A 312 22.44 30.85 -34.07
C TYR A 312 22.83 31.98 -35.02
N LEU A 313 22.16 33.13 -34.89
CA LEU A 313 22.40 34.32 -35.74
C LEU A 313 22.42 33.99 -37.25
N SER A 314 21.45 33.17 -37.70
CA SER A 314 21.32 32.72 -39.10
C SER A 314 22.48 31.85 -39.63
N THR A 315 23.38 31.40 -38.76
CA THR A 315 24.45 30.45 -39.09
C THR A 315 24.21 29.10 -38.42
N LYS A 316 24.30 28.02 -39.20
CA LYS A 316 24.28 26.66 -38.67
C LYS A 316 25.62 26.38 -37.98
N PHE A 317 25.58 25.73 -36.84
CA PHE A 317 26.77 25.35 -36.08
C PHE A 317 26.59 23.95 -35.50
N CYS A 318 27.70 23.23 -35.35
CA CYS A 318 27.75 21.89 -34.75
C CYS A 318 28.88 21.84 -33.73
N PHE A 319 28.56 21.34 -32.53
CA PHE A 319 29.47 21.40 -31.39
C PHE A 319 30.33 20.14 -31.24
N GLY A 320 29.97 19.05 -31.92
CA GLY A 320 30.63 17.75 -31.77
C GLY A 320 32.13 17.75 -31.99
N GLU A 321 32.66 18.54 -32.93
CA GLU A 321 34.11 18.61 -33.17
C GLU A 321 34.86 19.10 -31.92
N LYS A 322 34.31 20.12 -31.22
CA LYS A 322 34.88 20.63 -29.96
C LYS A 322 34.72 19.65 -28.80
N TYR A 323 33.68 18.82 -28.81
CA TYR A 323 33.48 17.77 -27.81
C TYR A 323 34.43 16.59 -28.01
N LEU A 324 34.58 16.10 -29.25
CA LEU A 324 35.45 14.98 -29.60
C LEU A 324 36.94 15.31 -29.41
N THR A 325 37.32 16.56 -29.64
CA THR A 325 38.70 17.04 -29.46
C THR A 325 39.02 17.46 -28.02
N SER A 326 38.05 17.41 -27.09
CA SER A 326 38.25 17.82 -25.69
C SER A 326 39.21 16.88 -24.96
N PRO A 327 40.33 17.38 -24.39
CA PRO A 327 41.28 16.54 -23.66
C PRO A 327 40.65 15.76 -22.50
N SER A 328 39.74 16.38 -21.73
CA SER A 328 39.05 15.75 -20.59
C SER A 328 38.18 14.55 -20.98
N SER A 329 37.67 14.52 -22.21
CA SER A 329 36.72 13.48 -22.68
C SER A 329 37.36 12.49 -23.64
N LYS A 330 38.59 12.77 -24.10
CA LYS A 330 39.28 11.98 -25.13
C LYS A 330 39.45 10.52 -24.73
N ALA A 331 39.90 10.27 -23.49
CA ALA A 331 40.08 8.89 -23.00
C ALA A 331 38.78 8.09 -23.00
N LEU A 332 37.64 8.71 -22.64
CA LEU A 332 36.33 8.07 -22.66
C LEU A 332 35.85 7.79 -24.09
N PHE A 333 36.06 8.73 -25.01
CA PHE A 333 35.74 8.52 -26.43
C PHE A 333 36.62 7.45 -27.07
N ASP A 334 37.92 7.41 -26.75
CA ASP A 334 38.84 6.38 -27.22
C ASP A 334 38.44 5.00 -26.64
N GLU A 335 38.08 4.90 -25.35
CA GLU A 335 37.55 3.67 -24.76
C GLU A 335 36.24 3.22 -25.43
N LEU A 336 35.29 4.14 -25.64
CA LEU A 336 34.04 3.84 -26.32
C LEU A 336 34.29 3.34 -27.75
N ARG A 337 35.15 4.02 -28.50
CA ARG A 337 35.45 3.74 -29.92
C ARG A 337 36.26 2.47 -30.12
N GLU A 338 37.33 2.28 -29.38
CA GLU A 338 38.34 1.25 -29.66
C GLU A 338 38.09 -0.06 -28.93
N LYS A 339 37.34 -0.01 -27.82
CA LYS A 339 37.12 -1.18 -26.95
C LYS A 339 35.64 -1.55 -26.86
N ILE A 340 34.76 -0.62 -26.50
CA ILE A 340 33.36 -0.94 -26.22
C ILE A 340 32.58 -1.23 -27.50
N LEU A 341 32.60 -0.33 -28.48
CA LEU A 341 31.81 -0.48 -29.72
C LEU A 341 32.24 -1.72 -30.54
N PRO A 342 33.54 -2.04 -30.72
CA PRO A 342 33.95 -3.26 -31.44
C PRO A 342 33.54 -4.54 -30.71
N GLN A 343 33.59 -4.56 -29.37
CA GLN A 343 33.07 -5.69 -28.59
C GLN A 343 31.56 -5.85 -28.78
N MET A 344 30.81 -4.75 -28.76
CA MET A 344 29.36 -4.78 -28.95
C MET A 344 28.97 -5.11 -30.40
N GLU A 345 29.72 -4.67 -31.41
CA GLU A 345 29.55 -5.09 -32.81
C GLU A 345 29.63 -6.62 -32.94
N TYR A 346 30.63 -7.24 -32.30
CA TYR A 346 30.81 -8.70 -32.36
C TYR A 346 29.71 -9.47 -31.61
N ASN A 347 29.25 -8.96 -30.46
CA ASN A 347 28.33 -9.68 -29.58
C ASN A 347 26.84 -9.49 -29.91
N SER A 348 26.48 -8.60 -30.85
CA SER A 348 25.09 -8.19 -31.08
C SER A 348 24.48 -8.75 -32.36
N GLU A 349 23.14 -8.79 -32.42
CA GLU A 349 22.39 -9.18 -33.62
C GLU A 349 22.73 -8.27 -34.82
N VAL A 350 22.65 -8.82 -36.03
CA VAL A 350 23.12 -8.17 -37.29
C VAL A 350 22.63 -6.72 -37.47
N GLY A 351 21.39 -6.41 -37.09
CA GLY A 351 20.84 -5.04 -37.20
C GLY A 351 21.41 -4.06 -36.17
N VAL A 352 21.63 -4.53 -34.93
CA VAL A 352 22.17 -3.72 -33.82
C VAL A 352 23.69 -3.58 -33.94
N SER A 353 24.38 -4.63 -34.41
CA SER A 353 25.82 -4.56 -34.68
C SER A 353 26.15 -3.56 -35.78
N LEU A 354 25.31 -3.44 -36.81
CA LEU A 354 25.44 -2.41 -37.83
C LEU A 354 25.34 -1.00 -37.25
N PHE A 355 24.47 -0.78 -36.25
CA PHE A 355 24.38 0.51 -35.54
C PHE A 355 25.64 0.83 -34.75
N TYR A 356 26.20 -0.13 -34.01
CA TYR A 356 27.45 0.08 -33.28
C TYR A 356 28.64 0.35 -34.20
N LYS A 357 28.71 -0.37 -35.33
CA LYS A 357 29.70 -0.14 -36.37
C LYS A 357 29.57 1.25 -36.99
N ALA A 358 28.34 1.65 -37.33
CA ALA A 358 28.05 2.98 -37.85
C ALA A 358 28.47 4.06 -36.85
N PHE A 359 28.07 3.94 -35.58
CA PHE A 359 28.43 4.90 -34.54
C PHE A 359 29.96 4.99 -34.32
N ALA A 360 30.68 3.86 -34.37
CA ALA A 360 32.14 3.85 -34.31
C ALA A 360 32.78 4.54 -35.52
N GLN A 361 32.24 4.33 -36.72
CA GLN A 361 32.65 5.04 -37.94
C GLN A 361 32.40 6.54 -37.79
N TRP A 362 31.27 6.96 -37.22
CA TRP A 362 30.96 8.37 -37.01
C TRP A 362 31.91 9.04 -36.02
N LEU A 363 32.23 8.38 -34.90
CA LEU A 363 33.20 8.88 -33.92
C LEU A 363 34.61 8.99 -34.51
N SER A 364 34.97 8.11 -35.44
CA SER A 364 36.27 8.10 -36.12
C SER A 364 36.41 9.22 -37.15
N ASN A 365 35.31 9.86 -37.55
CA ASN A 365 35.27 10.84 -38.63
C ASN A 365 34.72 12.19 -38.12
N PRO A 366 35.55 13.00 -37.44
CA PRO A 366 35.13 14.31 -36.93
C PRO A 366 34.69 15.28 -38.03
N LYS A 367 35.03 15.01 -39.31
CA LYS A 367 34.57 15.77 -40.48
C LYS A 367 33.04 15.82 -40.61
N ILE A 368 32.32 14.84 -40.07
CA ILE A 368 30.85 14.83 -40.03
C ILE A 368 30.33 16.07 -39.27
N CYS A 369 31.05 16.53 -38.24
CA CYS A 369 30.69 17.73 -37.50
C CYS A 369 30.87 19.03 -38.30
N ASN A 370 31.46 19.01 -39.50
CA ASN A 370 31.52 20.20 -40.36
C ASN A 370 30.13 20.57 -40.90
N ILE A 371 29.79 21.85 -40.90
CA ILE A 371 28.48 22.38 -41.35
C ILE A 371 28.25 22.13 -42.84
N SER A 372 29.32 22.19 -43.65
CA SER A 372 29.28 21.96 -45.10
C SER A 372 29.49 20.49 -45.48
N PHE A 373 29.37 19.59 -44.51
CA PHE A 373 29.49 18.16 -44.76
C PHE A 373 28.23 17.66 -45.48
N HIS A 374 28.41 17.12 -46.69
CA HIS A 374 27.33 16.61 -47.54
C HIS A 374 27.57 15.17 -48.04
N ALA A 375 28.77 14.62 -47.85
CA ALA A 375 29.14 13.27 -48.28
C ALA A 375 28.67 12.19 -47.28
N PHE A 376 27.39 12.24 -46.91
CA PHE A 376 26.82 11.28 -45.96
C PHE A 376 26.78 9.85 -46.52
N GLU A 377 26.70 9.71 -47.85
CA GLU A 377 26.63 8.42 -48.56
C GLU A 377 27.83 7.49 -48.29
N ASP A 378 28.97 8.04 -47.84
CA ASP A 378 30.17 7.27 -47.47
C ASP A 378 30.08 6.60 -46.08
N PHE A 379 28.98 6.84 -45.34
CA PHE A 379 28.82 6.41 -43.95
C PHE A 379 27.72 5.37 -43.80
N LEU A 380 27.96 4.41 -42.90
CA LEU A 380 26.92 3.46 -42.52
C LEU A 380 25.79 4.18 -41.78
N LEU A 381 24.55 3.78 -42.08
CA LEU A 381 23.32 4.36 -41.52
C LEU A 381 23.27 5.89 -41.64
N ASP A 382 23.75 6.41 -42.76
CA ASP A 382 23.81 7.83 -43.10
C ASP A 382 22.47 8.57 -42.92
N HIS A 383 21.34 7.92 -43.24
CA HIS A 383 20.01 8.46 -43.04
C HIS A 383 19.74 8.90 -41.58
N LEU A 384 20.34 8.24 -40.59
CA LEU A 384 20.22 8.61 -39.17
C LEU A 384 20.96 9.92 -38.86
N LEU A 385 22.14 10.12 -39.43
CA LEU A 385 22.86 11.39 -39.36
C LEU A 385 22.06 12.50 -40.06
N GLN A 386 21.46 12.19 -41.20
CA GLN A 386 20.58 13.13 -41.92
C GLN A 386 19.36 13.53 -41.08
N PHE A 387 18.72 12.58 -40.37
CA PHE A 387 17.65 12.88 -39.41
C PHE A 387 18.11 13.81 -38.28
N ILE A 388 19.24 13.52 -37.64
CA ILE A 388 19.80 14.41 -36.60
C ILE A 388 20.07 15.82 -37.17
N VAL A 389 20.63 15.91 -38.38
CA VAL A 389 20.92 17.20 -39.04
C VAL A 389 19.64 17.95 -39.40
N ALA A 390 18.57 17.23 -39.75
CA ALA A 390 17.24 17.76 -40.00
C ALA A 390 16.44 18.08 -38.72
N ASN A 391 17.02 17.84 -37.53
CA ASN A 391 16.37 18.00 -36.23
C ASN A 391 15.15 17.06 -36.04
N ASP A 392 15.16 15.91 -36.71
CA ASP A 392 14.27 14.79 -36.45
C ASP A 392 14.91 13.87 -35.40
N LEU A 393 14.40 13.93 -34.17
CA LEU A 393 14.99 13.31 -32.99
C LEU A 393 14.14 12.15 -32.44
N HIS A 394 13.29 11.55 -33.28
CA HIS A 394 12.54 10.36 -32.87
C HIS A 394 13.50 9.22 -32.51
N PRO A 395 13.25 8.48 -31.40
CA PRO A 395 14.11 7.38 -31.00
C PRO A 395 14.02 6.24 -32.02
N TRP A 396 15.18 5.67 -32.38
CA TRP A 396 15.30 4.59 -33.35
C TRP A 396 15.21 3.25 -32.65
N LEU A 397 13.98 2.78 -32.42
CA LEU A 397 13.71 1.58 -31.63
C LEU A 397 14.12 0.30 -32.36
N GLU A 398 14.27 0.34 -33.68
CA GLU A 398 14.72 -0.78 -34.52
C GLU A 398 16.15 -1.24 -34.22
N TYR A 399 16.98 -0.38 -33.60
CA TYR A 399 18.33 -0.72 -33.17
C TYR A 399 18.39 -1.13 -31.68
N MET A 400 17.25 -1.44 -31.07
CA MET A 400 17.18 -2.00 -29.73
C MET A 400 16.72 -3.45 -29.78
N ASN A 401 17.27 -4.30 -28.89
CA ASN A 401 16.73 -5.63 -28.67
C ASN A 401 15.42 -5.55 -27.84
N ILE A 402 14.33 -5.17 -28.51
CA ILE A 402 13.00 -5.04 -27.89
C ILE A 402 12.55 -6.38 -27.29
N ASN A 403 12.98 -7.50 -27.87
CA ASN A 403 12.65 -8.84 -27.35
C ASN A 403 13.35 -9.13 -26.02
N GLU A 404 14.63 -8.79 -25.90
CA GLU A 404 15.37 -8.86 -24.65
C GLU A 404 14.78 -7.91 -23.59
N LEU A 405 14.43 -6.68 -24.00
CA LEU A 405 13.78 -5.72 -23.12
C LEU A 405 12.44 -6.26 -22.61
N ARG A 406 11.57 -6.77 -23.50
CA ARG A 406 10.30 -7.42 -23.12
C ARG A 406 10.52 -8.63 -22.22
N LYS A 407 11.58 -9.43 -22.46
CA LYS A 407 11.93 -10.59 -21.65
C LYS A 407 12.37 -10.17 -20.25
N LYS A 408 13.30 -9.22 -20.13
CA LYS A 408 13.72 -8.62 -18.85
C LYS A 408 12.55 -8.02 -18.09
N ILE A 409 11.68 -7.28 -18.76
CA ILE A 409 10.43 -6.77 -18.18
C ILE A 409 9.53 -7.91 -17.72
N SER A 410 9.34 -8.95 -18.54
CA SER A 410 8.55 -10.12 -18.14
C SER A 410 9.16 -10.81 -16.92
N ASP A 411 10.48 -10.91 -16.84
CA ASP A 411 11.18 -11.60 -15.76
C ASP A 411 11.22 -10.75 -14.48
N GLU A 412 11.37 -9.43 -14.59
CA GLU A 412 11.21 -8.47 -13.49
C GLU A 412 9.76 -8.35 -13.05
N GLN A 413 8.79 -8.39 -13.97
CA GLN A 413 7.36 -8.47 -13.66
C GLN A 413 7.06 -9.76 -12.93
N LYS A 414 7.60 -10.91 -13.37
CA LYS A 414 7.48 -12.18 -12.64
C LYS A 414 8.13 -12.07 -11.26
N LEU A 415 9.32 -11.46 -11.14
CA LEU A 415 10.03 -11.26 -9.87
C LEU A 415 9.27 -10.33 -8.92
N TYR A 416 8.71 -9.23 -9.42
CA TYR A 416 7.88 -8.28 -8.69
C TYR A 416 6.53 -8.91 -8.29
N ILE A 417 5.87 -9.62 -9.22
CA ILE A 417 4.66 -10.42 -8.95
C ILE A 417 4.95 -11.49 -7.89
N PHE A 418 6.13 -12.10 -7.91
CA PHE A 418 6.59 -13.08 -6.94
C PHE A 418 6.91 -12.45 -5.58
N ALA A 419 7.70 -11.37 -5.54
CA ALA A 419 8.15 -10.67 -4.33
C ALA A 419 7.03 -9.91 -3.61
N CYS A 420 6.05 -9.38 -4.37
CA CYS A 420 4.86 -8.73 -3.83
C CYS A 420 3.67 -9.69 -3.66
N HIS A 421 3.86 -10.99 -3.89
CA HIS A 421 2.83 -12.03 -3.77
C HIS A 421 1.53 -11.75 -4.57
N LEU A 422 1.65 -11.09 -5.73
CA LEU A 422 0.51 -10.55 -6.51
C LEU A 422 -0.22 -11.59 -7.38
N GLY A 423 0.33 -12.80 -7.56
CA GLY A 423 -0.28 -13.87 -8.38
C GLY A 423 -0.23 -13.60 -9.91
N SER A 424 -0.25 -14.67 -10.71
CA SER A 424 -0.05 -14.63 -12.17
C SER A 424 -1.24 -14.00 -12.91
N LEU A 425 -1.09 -12.76 -13.40
CA LEU A 425 -2.04 -12.11 -14.32
C LEU A 425 -1.32 -11.67 -15.60
N VAL A 426 -1.49 -12.46 -16.66
CA VAL A 426 -1.16 -12.07 -18.04
C VAL A 426 -2.27 -11.14 -18.53
N VAL A 427 -1.96 -9.84 -18.70
CA VAL A 427 -2.90 -8.87 -19.30
C VAL A 427 -2.43 -8.52 -20.70
N ASN A 428 -3.08 -9.07 -21.72
CA ASN A 428 -3.01 -8.52 -23.08
C ASN A 428 -4.11 -7.42 -23.21
N PRO A 429 -3.78 -6.15 -23.48
CA PRO A 429 -4.79 -5.10 -23.58
C PRO A 429 -5.33 -4.99 -25.03
N PRO A 430 -6.65 -4.87 -25.24
CA PRO A 430 -7.21 -4.51 -26.54
C PRO A 430 -7.09 -3.01 -26.76
N VAL A 431 -6.77 -2.61 -28.00
CA VAL A 431 -6.60 -1.21 -28.41
C VAL A 431 -7.92 -0.44 -28.29
N ILE A 432 -7.94 0.61 -27.46
CA ILE A 432 -9.11 1.49 -27.26
C ILE A 432 -9.01 2.69 -28.22
N ARG A 433 -9.88 2.77 -29.23
CA ARG A 433 -10.07 4.00 -30.02
C ARG A 433 -11.21 4.83 -29.42
N ALA A 434 -10.86 5.86 -28.65
CA ALA A 434 -11.80 6.90 -28.24
C ALA A 434 -11.41 8.22 -28.89
N ARG A 435 -12.39 8.94 -29.45
CA ARG A 435 -12.15 10.19 -30.17
C ARG A 435 -11.99 11.40 -29.24
N ASN A 436 -12.37 11.27 -27.97
CA ASN A 436 -12.24 12.31 -26.95
C ASN A 436 -12.28 11.72 -25.53
N LEU A 437 -11.80 12.54 -24.59
CA LEU A 437 -11.53 12.16 -23.20
C LEU A 437 -12.79 11.71 -22.44
N THR A 438 -13.95 12.28 -22.75
CA THR A 438 -15.22 11.99 -22.06
C THR A 438 -15.79 10.61 -22.42
N GLN A 439 -15.71 10.19 -23.70
CA GLN A 439 -16.12 8.84 -24.12
C GLN A 439 -15.18 7.75 -23.58
N LEU A 440 -13.89 8.06 -23.48
CA LEU A 440 -12.90 7.16 -22.87
C LEU A 440 -13.28 6.86 -21.41
N VAL A 441 -13.62 7.89 -20.63
CA VAL A 441 -14.04 7.79 -19.22
C VAL A 441 -15.34 6.98 -19.05
N ALA A 442 -16.34 7.19 -19.93
CA ALA A 442 -17.59 6.42 -19.87
C ALA A 442 -17.40 4.94 -20.23
N GLN A 443 -16.48 4.62 -21.15
CA GLN A 443 -16.16 3.23 -21.52
C GLN A 443 -15.36 2.51 -20.43
N PHE A 444 -14.52 3.22 -19.68
CA PHE A 444 -13.87 2.67 -18.48
C PHE A 444 -14.88 2.34 -17.38
N ASN A 445 -15.88 3.20 -17.15
CA ASN A 445 -16.95 2.93 -16.18
C ASN A 445 -17.76 1.67 -16.51
N LYS A 446 -17.94 1.33 -17.80
CA LYS A 446 -18.65 0.10 -18.22
C LYS A 446 -17.83 -1.18 -18.06
N ARG A 447 -16.49 -1.10 -18.11
CA ARG A 447 -15.58 -2.24 -17.94
C ARG A 447 -15.26 -2.55 -16.47
N ASN A 448 -15.73 -1.73 -15.55
CA ASN A 448 -15.52 -1.84 -14.10
C ASN A 448 -16.44 -2.88 -13.42
N GLN A 449 -16.84 -3.94 -14.14
CA GLN A 449 -17.51 -5.11 -13.55
C GLN A 449 -16.51 -6.26 -13.48
N ALA A 450 -16.13 -6.62 -12.26
CA ALA A 450 -15.08 -7.60 -11.94
C ALA A 450 -15.48 -9.06 -12.29
N LEU A 451 -14.47 -9.87 -12.66
CA LEU A 451 -14.51 -11.34 -12.74
C LEU A 451 -13.32 -11.94 -11.92
N PRO A 452 -13.39 -13.21 -11.48
CA PRO A 452 -12.97 -13.66 -10.13
C PRO A 452 -11.47 -14.00 -9.92
N TYR A 453 -11.14 -14.33 -8.65
CA TYR A 453 -9.84 -14.30 -7.96
C TYR A 453 -8.69 -15.22 -8.45
N PRO A 454 -7.40 -14.87 -8.20
CA PRO A 454 -6.22 -15.67 -8.51
C PRO A 454 -5.89 -16.72 -7.43
N VAL A 455 -5.12 -17.75 -7.80
CA VAL A 455 -4.64 -18.84 -6.92
C VAL A 455 -3.41 -18.40 -6.10
N ILE A 456 -3.43 -18.70 -4.79
CA ILE A 456 -2.55 -18.17 -3.72
C ILE A 456 -1.18 -18.91 -3.67
N PRO A 457 -0.03 -18.22 -3.43
CA PRO A 457 1.26 -18.88 -3.22
C PRO A 457 1.31 -19.58 -1.85
N LEU A 458 1.78 -20.84 -1.79
CA LEU A 458 1.93 -21.62 -0.56
C LEU A 458 3.16 -21.17 0.24
N HIS A 459 2.95 -20.37 1.30
CA HIS A 459 3.96 -20.02 2.32
C HIS A 459 4.10 -21.18 3.34
N PRO A 460 5.27 -21.43 3.96
CA PRO A 460 5.46 -22.52 4.94
C PRO A 460 4.55 -22.44 6.18
N THR A 461 4.09 -21.23 6.52
CA THR A 461 3.10 -20.98 7.60
C THR A 461 1.66 -20.89 7.09
N LEU A 462 1.45 -20.86 5.77
CA LEU A 462 0.10 -20.92 5.21
C LEU A 462 -0.39 -22.37 5.25
N PRO A 463 -1.66 -22.58 5.63
CA PRO A 463 -2.32 -23.88 5.57
C PRO A 463 -2.08 -24.56 4.22
N ARG A 464 -1.42 -25.73 4.23
CA ARG A 464 -1.38 -26.56 3.02
C ARG A 464 -2.79 -27.03 2.73
N GLU A 465 -3.20 -26.94 1.46
CA GLU A 465 -4.47 -27.49 1.03
C GLU A 465 -4.53 -28.97 1.45
N ILE A 466 -5.55 -29.34 2.21
CA ILE A 466 -5.75 -30.73 2.59
C ILE A 466 -6.09 -31.51 1.31
N PRO A 467 -5.29 -32.52 0.93
CA PRO A 467 -5.63 -33.39 -0.18
C PRO A 467 -6.94 -34.11 0.19
N PHE A 468 -8.00 -33.71 -0.50
CA PHE A 468 -9.35 -34.22 -0.29
C PHE A 468 -9.94 -34.46 -1.68
N ASP A 469 -9.61 -35.61 -2.24
CA ASP A 469 -10.05 -36.04 -3.56
C ASP A 469 -11.36 -36.83 -3.48
N LEU A 470 -11.87 -37.23 -4.65
CA LEU A 470 -13.10 -37.98 -4.73
C LEU A 470 -13.01 -39.36 -4.06
N SER A 471 -11.83 -39.98 -4.06
CA SER A 471 -11.63 -41.30 -3.44
C SER A 471 -11.76 -41.23 -1.92
N ILE A 472 -11.20 -40.18 -1.31
CA ILE A 472 -11.34 -39.87 0.11
C ILE A 472 -12.79 -39.50 0.43
N ALA A 473 -13.45 -38.70 -0.42
CA ALA A 473 -14.83 -38.28 -0.23
C ALA A 473 -15.84 -39.44 -0.31
N CYS A 474 -15.57 -40.48 -1.10
CA CYS A 474 -16.41 -41.66 -1.24
C CYS A 474 -16.15 -42.75 -0.17
N ASP A 475 -15.08 -42.62 0.62
CA ASP A 475 -14.79 -43.51 1.74
C ASP A 475 -15.23 -42.85 3.05
N SER A 476 -16.32 -43.36 3.64
CA SER A 476 -16.91 -42.79 4.85
C SER A 476 -15.94 -42.69 6.03
N ARG A 477 -14.95 -43.57 6.14
CA ARG A 477 -13.97 -43.56 7.24
C ARG A 477 -12.85 -42.55 6.98
N ASN A 478 -12.33 -42.53 5.76
CA ASN A 478 -11.26 -41.59 5.37
C ASN A 478 -11.78 -40.15 5.22
N CYS A 479 -13.06 -39.97 4.91
CA CYS A 479 -13.76 -38.69 4.92
C CYS A 479 -14.02 -38.17 6.35
N LEU A 480 -14.53 -39.02 7.24
CA LEU A 480 -14.93 -38.60 8.59
C LEU A 480 -13.75 -38.25 9.49
N THR A 481 -12.63 -38.95 9.37
CA THR A 481 -11.46 -38.78 10.25
C THR A 481 -10.89 -37.34 10.23
N PRO A 482 -10.54 -36.73 9.09
CA PRO A 482 -10.04 -35.35 9.05
C PRO A 482 -11.11 -34.33 9.43
N PHE A 483 -12.37 -34.57 9.04
CA PHE A 483 -13.50 -33.71 9.39
C PHE A 483 -13.71 -33.65 10.92
N ALA A 484 -13.78 -34.81 11.58
CA ALA A 484 -13.95 -34.91 13.03
C ALA A 484 -12.76 -34.33 13.80
N ALA A 485 -11.55 -34.36 13.25
CA ALA A 485 -10.39 -33.71 13.86
C ALA A 485 -10.55 -32.18 13.90
N HIS A 486 -11.00 -31.56 12.81
CA HIS A 486 -11.26 -30.11 12.78
C HIS A 486 -12.42 -29.70 13.67
N VAL A 487 -13.53 -30.46 13.69
CA VAL A 487 -14.65 -30.20 14.61
C VAL A 487 -14.19 -30.25 16.07
N ARG A 488 -13.36 -31.23 16.45
CA ARG A 488 -12.82 -31.31 17.82
C ARG A 488 -11.93 -30.13 18.17
N ALA A 489 -11.04 -29.71 17.28
CA ALA A 489 -10.14 -28.58 17.52
C ALA A 489 -10.91 -27.25 17.66
N ILE A 490 -11.92 -27.02 16.82
CA ILE A 490 -12.80 -25.84 16.92
C ILE A 490 -13.60 -25.88 18.23
N ASN A 491 -14.10 -27.05 18.63
CA ASN A 491 -14.81 -27.20 19.90
C ASN A 491 -13.91 -26.93 21.11
N GLU A 492 -12.66 -27.38 21.09
CA GLU A 492 -11.69 -27.10 22.14
C GLU A 492 -11.37 -25.60 22.22
N ALA A 493 -11.11 -24.96 21.08
CA ALA A 493 -10.91 -23.52 20.99
C ALA A 493 -12.10 -22.72 21.53
N ALA A 494 -13.34 -23.13 21.21
CA ALA A 494 -14.54 -22.49 21.72
C ALA A 494 -14.65 -22.60 23.26
N ARG A 495 -14.25 -23.73 23.85
CA ARG A 495 -14.22 -23.89 25.32
C ARG A 495 -13.19 -22.98 25.98
N ILE A 496 -12.00 -22.86 25.38
CA ILE A 496 -10.98 -21.92 25.84
C ILE A 496 -11.51 -20.48 25.75
N PHE A 497 -12.13 -20.11 24.63
CA PHE A 497 -12.72 -18.79 24.43
C PHE A 497 -13.78 -18.46 25.49
N VAL A 498 -14.69 -19.38 25.80
CA VAL A 498 -15.73 -19.18 26.83
C VAL A 498 -15.08 -19.02 28.21
N GLY A 499 -14.11 -19.87 28.56
CA GLY A 499 -13.43 -19.78 29.85
C GLY A 499 -12.69 -18.45 30.06
N VAL A 500 -12.06 -17.90 29.03
CA VAL A 500 -11.35 -16.63 29.17
C VAL A 500 -12.26 -15.41 29.04
N LYS A 501 -13.37 -15.51 28.30
CA LYS A 501 -14.44 -14.50 28.34
C LYS A 501 -14.86 -14.22 29.78
N ASP A 502 -15.09 -15.27 30.57
CA ASP A 502 -15.49 -15.14 31.97
C ASP A 502 -14.39 -14.46 32.82
N GLN A 503 -13.11 -14.76 32.54
CA GLN A 503 -11.98 -14.12 33.23
C GLN A 503 -11.84 -12.63 32.88
N ILE A 504 -12.02 -12.26 31.61
CA ILE A 504 -12.03 -10.86 31.18
C ILE A 504 -13.20 -10.11 31.83
N GLU A 505 -14.37 -10.73 31.94
CA GLU A 505 -15.53 -10.15 32.62
C GLU A 505 -15.25 -9.94 34.12
N MET A 506 -14.55 -10.86 34.78
CA MET A 506 -14.09 -10.66 36.17
C MET A 506 -13.11 -9.49 36.30
N LEU A 507 -12.13 -9.36 35.39
CA LEU A 507 -11.17 -8.25 35.40
C LEU A 507 -11.85 -6.90 35.12
N ASP A 508 -12.84 -6.87 34.22
CA ASP A 508 -13.64 -5.69 33.93
C ASP A 508 -14.46 -5.27 35.16
N ASN A 509 -15.05 -6.22 35.89
CA ASN A 509 -15.76 -5.94 37.14
C ASN A 509 -14.82 -5.44 38.25
N GLU A 510 -13.62 -6.02 38.39
CA GLU A 510 -12.61 -5.54 39.34
C GLU A 510 -12.16 -4.11 39.01
N TYR A 511 -11.95 -3.79 37.73
CA TYR A 511 -11.61 -2.45 37.26
C TYR A 511 -12.68 -1.41 37.64
N ILE A 512 -13.96 -1.75 37.40
CA ILE A 512 -15.10 -0.90 37.77
C ILE A 512 -15.14 -0.71 39.28
N GLY A 513 -14.82 -1.76 40.05
CA GLY A 513 -14.75 -1.72 41.51
C GLY A 513 -13.74 -0.71 42.07
N TYR A 514 -12.65 -0.42 41.35
CA TYR A 514 -11.65 0.57 41.78
C TYR A 514 -12.06 2.02 41.50
N TYR A 515 -12.98 2.26 40.56
CA TYR A 515 -13.33 3.60 40.10
C TYR A 515 -13.86 4.55 41.22
N PRO A 516 -14.72 4.09 42.15
CA PRO A 516 -15.21 4.93 43.25
C PRO A 516 -14.11 5.38 44.21
N ASP A 517 -13.03 4.59 44.36
CA ASP A 517 -11.96 4.84 45.33
C ASP A 517 -10.85 5.76 44.78
N LEU A 518 -10.90 6.10 43.49
CA LEU A 518 -9.89 6.93 42.81
C LEU A 518 -9.80 8.35 43.40
N TYR A 519 -10.91 8.82 43.99
CA TYR A 519 -11.03 10.14 44.60
C TYR A 519 -11.61 10.03 46.01
N THR A 520 -10.80 10.36 47.01
CA THR A 520 -11.24 10.34 48.41
C THR A 520 -11.32 11.75 48.96
N LYS A 521 -12.26 12.01 49.87
CA LYS A 521 -12.35 13.31 50.54
C LYS A 521 -11.20 13.47 51.54
N SER A 522 -10.47 14.58 51.46
CA SER A 522 -9.43 14.95 52.43
C SER A 522 -9.51 16.44 52.78
N ALA A 523 -8.96 16.85 53.93
CA ALA A 523 -8.81 18.26 54.27
C ALA A 523 -7.53 18.82 53.64
N GLY A 524 -7.62 19.95 52.96
CA GLY A 524 -6.47 20.69 52.42
C GLY A 524 -6.50 22.15 52.88
N GLU A 525 -5.32 22.76 53.02
CA GLU A 525 -5.22 24.18 53.39
C GLU A 525 -5.05 25.03 52.13
N LEU A 526 -5.92 26.03 51.96
CA LEU A 526 -5.88 26.95 50.84
C LEU A 526 -5.41 28.33 51.31
N PRO A 527 -4.33 28.89 50.75
CA PRO A 527 -3.90 30.23 51.09
C PRO A 527 -4.85 31.25 50.47
N ILE A 528 -5.51 32.04 51.30
CA ILE A 528 -6.31 33.19 50.91
C ILE A 528 -5.55 34.47 51.22
N VAL A 529 -5.49 35.36 50.23
CA VAL A 529 -4.85 36.67 50.39
C VAL A 529 -5.90 37.66 50.87
N LEU A 530 -5.84 38.00 52.15
CA LEU A 530 -6.66 39.04 52.73
C LEU A 530 -6.08 40.41 52.36
N LYS A 531 -6.94 41.26 51.79
CA LYS A 531 -6.59 42.64 51.40
C LYS A 531 -7.50 43.60 52.16
N CYS A 532 -6.94 44.73 52.59
CA CYS A 532 -7.73 45.81 53.18
C CYS A 532 -8.69 46.37 52.11
N GLY A 533 -9.99 46.40 52.39
CA GLY A 533 -10.97 47.03 51.51
C GLY A 533 -11.09 48.52 51.84
N THR A 534 -10.69 49.40 50.93
CA THR A 534 -11.01 50.83 51.00
C THR A 534 -12.07 51.17 49.95
N THR A 535 -13.08 51.95 50.34
CA THR A 535 -14.22 52.36 49.51
C THR A 535 -13.85 53.18 48.26
N PHE A 536 -12.58 53.58 48.13
CA PHE A 536 -12.06 54.40 47.02
C PHE A 536 -10.88 53.75 46.27
N GLY A 537 -10.88 52.43 46.11
CA GLY A 537 -10.18 51.75 45.00
C GLY A 537 -8.64 51.83 44.97
N SER A 538 -7.97 52.17 46.07
CA SER A 538 -6.50 52.11 46.14
C SER A 538 -6.02 50.67 46.44
N LYS A 539 -4.95 50.23 45.76
CA LYS A 539 -4.37 48.88 45.92
C LYS A 539 -3.77 48.72 47.33
N CYS A 540 -4.17 47.69 48.06
CA CYS A 540 -3.66 47.36 49.39
C CYS A 540 -2.12 47.23 49.38
N ALA A 541 -1.45 48.02 50.21
CA ALA A 541 0.01 48.08 50.24
C ALA A 541 0.64 46.79 50.78
N HIS A 542 0.02 46.14 51.78
CA HIS A 542 0.54 44.93 52.43
C HIS A 542 -0.56 43.86 52.58
N PRO A 543 -0.83 43.05 51.53
CA PRO A 543 -1.74 41.91 51.63
C PRO A 543 -1.19 40.86 52.60
N THR A 544 -2.05 40.23 53.41
CA THR A 544 -1.67 39.14 54.31
C THR A 544 -2.26 37.83 53.82
N THR A 545 -1.42 36.80 53.68
CA THR A 545 -1.87 35.45 53.34
C THR A 545 -2.26 34.70 54.61
N SER A 546 -3.50 34.21 54.67
CA SER A 546 -4.01 33.34 55.73
C SER A 546 -4.42 31.99 55.13
N THR A 547 -4.33 30.89 55.88
CA THR A 547 -4.73 29.56 55.39
C THR A 547 -6.13 29.19 55.89
N VAL A 548 -6.98 28.66 55.01
CA VAL A 548 -8.29 28.12 55.37
C VAL A 548 -8.35 26.64 55.01
N THR A 549 -8.80 25.81 55.94
CA THR A 549 -9.00 24.38 55.70
C THR A 549 -10.29 24.15 54.90
N VAL A 550 -10.16 23.50 53.75
CA VAL A 550 -11.26 23.16 52.84
C VAL A 550 -11.30 21.66 52.58
N ALA A 551 -12.49 21.11 52.34
CA ALA A 551 -12.65 19.73 51.91
C ALA A 551 -12.31 19.61 50.42
N ILE A 552 -11.22 18.90 50.11
CA ILE A 552 -10.76 18.65 48.74
C ILE A 552 -10.93 17.18 48.37
N SER A 553 -11.18 16.94 47.09
CA SER A 553 -11.15 15.61 46.51
C SER A 553 -9.70 15.26 46.17
N ARG A 554 -9.09 14.34 46.93
CA ARG A 554 -7.71 13.91 46.72
C ARG A 554 -7.68 12.65 45.87
N TYR A 555 -6.98 12.78 44.76
CA TYR A 555 -6.68 11.70 43.85
C TYR A 555 -5.75 10.67 44.49
N GLN A 556 -6.09 9.39 44.38
CA GLN A 556 -5.36 8.30 44.99
C GLN A 556 -4.51 7.54 43.96
N VAL A 557 -3.21 7.84 43.97
CA VAL A 557 -2.22 7.22 43.07
C VAL A 557 -2.15 5.70 43.27
N SER A 558 -2.31 5.21 44.50
CA SER A 558 -2.30 3.77 44.79
C SER A 558 -3.49 3.01 44.18
N VAL A 559 -4.63 3.68 43.98
CA VAL A 559 -5.80 3.12 43.28
C VAL A 559 -5.59 3.17 41.77
N GLU A 560 -5.02 4.26 41.26
CA GLU A 560 -4.60 4.34 39.85
C GLU A 560 -3.61 3.23 39.48
N ASP A 561 -2.63 2.94 40.34
CA ASP A 561 -1.64 1.89 40.11
C ASP A 561 -2.30 0.50 40.04
N LYS A 562 -3.29 0.22 40.91
CA LYS A 562 -4.11 -1.00 40.84
C LYS A 562 -4.92 -1.07 39.54
N MET A 563 -5.51 0.05 39.12
CA MET A 563 -6.27 0.16 37.88
C MET A 563 -5.37 -0.04 36.64
N LYS A 564 -4.15 0.48 36.64
CA LYS A 564 -3.14 0.25 35.60
C LYS A 564 -2.71 -1.22 35.56
N ALA A 565 -2.43 -1.83 36.71
CA ALA A 565 -2.07 -3.23 36.80
C ALA A 565 -3.19 -4.17 36.32
N ASN A 566 -4.45 -3.88 36.67
CA ASN A 566 -5.61 -4.63 36.19
C ASN A 566 -5.77 -4.50 34.66
N ARG A 567 -5.63 -3.28 34.10
CA ARG A 567 -5.64 -3.07 32.64
C ARG A 567 -4.54 -3.85 31.93
N GLN A 568 -3.33 -3.88 32.49
CA GLN A 568 -2.22 -4.65 31.93
C GLN A 568 -2.54 -6.14 31.94
N LYS A 569 -2.98 -6.69 33.09
CA LYS A 569 -3.40 -8.10 33.20
C LYS A 569 -4.48 -8.47 32.17
N ARG A 570 -5.48 -7.61 32.01
CA ARG A 570 -6.55 -7.78 31.00
C ARG A 570 -6.00 -7.78 29.58
N SER A 571 -5.04 -6.92 29.28
CA SER A 571 -4.38 -6.85 27.97
C SER A 571 -3.53 -8.09 27.69
N ASP A 572 -2.79 -8.56 28.69
CA ASP A 572 -1.95 -9.75 28.59
C ASP A 572 -2.80 -11.00 28.34
N GLU A 573 -3.92 -11.12 29.05
CA GLU A 573 -4.87 -12.23 28.87
C GLU A 573 -5.49 -12.21 27.46
N LEU A 574 -5.90 -11.02 26.98
CA LEU A 574 -6.47 -10.87 25.63
C LEU A 574 -5.44 -11.19 24.52
N THR A 575 -4.19 -10.78 24.70
CA THR A 575 -3.09 -11.06 23.76
C THR A 575 -2.74 -12.55 23.73
N SER A 576 -2.70 -13.19 24.91
CA SER A 576 -2.48 -14.64 25.05
C SER A 576 -3.52 -15.46 24.27
N ILE A 577 -4.80 -15.07 24.32
CA ILE A 577 -5.87 -15.77 23.58
C ILE A 577 -5.76 -15.50 22.08
N TYR A 578 -5.46 -14.27 21.67
CA TYR A 578 -5.35 -13.91 20.26
C TYR A 578 -4.36 -14.83 19.53
N CYS A 579 -3.17 -14.99 20.10
CA CYS A 579 -2.13 -15.84 19.55
C CYS A 579 -2.44 -17.35 19.64
N LYS A 580 -3.14 -17.80 20.68
CA LYS A 580 -3.39 -19.25 20.92
C LYS A 580 -4.63 -19.79 20.21
N VAL A 581 -5.69 -18.99 20.12
CA VAL A 581 -7.02 -19.47 19.74
C VAL A 581 -7.41 -18.98 18.34
N PHE A 582 -7.26 -17.70 18.04
CA PHE A 582 -7.87 -17.15 16.82
C PHE A 582 -7.13 -17.54 15.54
N GLU A 583 -5.79 -17.56 15.52
CA GLU A 583 -5.04 -17.97 14.31
C GLU A 583 -5.27 -19.46 13.96
N GLN A 584 -5.17 -20.36 14.94
CA GLN A 584 -5.37 -21.80 14.72
C GLN A 584 -6.84 -22.17 14.43
N THR A 585 -7.80 -21.52 15.09
CA THR A 585 -9.22 -21.80 14.85
C THR A 585 -9.64 -21.33 13.47
N SER A 586 -9.16 -20.18 13.00
CA SER A 586 -9.46 -19.68 11.65
C SER A 586 -9.02 -20.67 10.59
N LEU A 587 -7.85 -21.28 10.78
CA LEU A 587 -7.35 -22.38 9.96
C LEU A 587 -8.29 -23.61 10.01
N HIS A 588 -8.65 -24.08 11.20
CA HIS A 588 -9.54 -25.24 11.32
C HIS A 588 -10.94 -25.00 10.73
N CYS A 589 -11.51 -23.80 10.90
CA CYS A 589 -12.78 -23.41 10.27
C CYS A 589 -12.66 -23.43 8.74
N ALA A 590 -11.62 -22.80 8.17
CA ALA A 590 -11.41 -22.77 6.72
C ALA A 590 -11.26 -24.19 6.13
N ASN A 591 -10.52 -25.07 6.80
CA ASN A 591 -10.36 -26.46 6.37
C ASN A 591 -11.65 -27.26 6.46
N LEU A 592 -12.43 -27.07 7.54
CA LEU A 592 -13.73 -27.72 7.72
C LEU A 592 -14.71 -27.29 6.61
N GLU A 593 -14.78 -26.00 6.30
CA GLU A 593 -15.61 -25.46 5.23
C GLU A 593 -15.17 -25.96 3.85
N ASN A 594 -13.86 -26.02 3.60
CA ASN A 594 -13.31 -26.50 2.33
C ASN A 594 -13.67 -27.97 2.06
N ILE A 595 -13.59 -28.85 3.07
CA ILE A 595 -14.02 -30.25 2.95
C ILE A 595 -15.47 -30.33 2.46
N VAL A 596 -16.36 -29.55 3.08
CA VAL A 596 -17.79 -29.57 2.77
C VAL A 596 -18.09 -28.97 1.39
N ILE A 597 -17.38 -27.90 1.00
CA ILE A 597 -17.49 -27.31 -0.34
C ILE A 597 -17.09 -28.34 -1.40
N LYS A 598 -15.95 -29.04 -1.22
CA LYS A 598 -15.48 -30.07 -2.15
C LYS A 598 -16.48 -31.22 -2.26
N MET A 599 -17.01 -31.72 -1.14
CA MET A 599 -18.02 -32.78 -1.15
C MET A 599 -19.31 -32.36 -1.87
N HIS A 600 -19.77 -31.13 -1.67
CA HIS A 600 -20.92 -30.60 -2.38
C HIS A 600 -20.67 -30.53 -3.90
N ASN A 601 -19.50 -30.02 -4.31
CA ASN A 601 -19.13 -29.91 -5.72
C ASN A 601 -19.04 -31.31 -6.37
N TYR A 602 -18.42 -32.29 -5.72
CA TYR A 602 -18.40 -33.67 -6.22
C TYR A 602 -19.80 -34.26 -6.40
N MET A 603 -20.74 -33.96 -5.50
CA MET A 603 -22.13 -34.43 -5.62
C MET A 603 -22.85 -33.80 -6.82
N VAL A 604 -22.59 -32.51 -7.08
CA VAL A 604 -23.12 -31.82 -8.27
C VAL A 604 -22.51 -32.39 -9.54
N ASP A 605 -21.20 -32.61 -9.59
CA ASP A 605 -20.46 -33.02 -10.79
C ASP A 605 -20.70 -34.50 -11.18
N ILE A 606 -20.88 -35.41 -10.21
CA ILE A 606 -21.04 -36.85 -10.46
C ILE A 606 -22.45 -37.24 -10.92
N SER A 607 -23.41 -36.34 -10.79
CA SER A 607 -24.83 -36.56 -11.11
C SER A 607 -25.09 -37.05 -12.54
N SER A 608 -24.08 -37.02 -13.43
CA SER A 608 -24.15 -37.42 -14.84
C SER A 608 -23.38 -38.69 -15.24
N SER A 609 -22.55 -39.33 -14.37
CA SER A 609 -21.58 -40.34 -14.89
C SER A 609 -21.34 -41.64 -14.08
N SER A 610 -21.71 -41.79 -12.79
CA SER A 610 -21.53 -43.07 -12.06
C SER A 610 -22.44 -43.26 -10.84
N ALA A 611 -23.42 -44.18 -10.92
CA ALA A 611 -24.40 -44.44 -9.86
C ALA A 611 -23.81 -44.96 -8.53
N MET A 612 -22.70 -45.70 -8.58
CA MET A 612 -22.03 -46.23 -7.39
C MET A 612 -21.39 -45.12 -6.57
N HIS A 613 -20.66 -44.21 -7.22
CA HIS A 613 -19.99 -43.08 -6.55
C HIS A 613 -21.00 -42.10 -5.95
N THR A 614 -22.14 -41.86 -6.62
CA THR A 614 -23.23 -41.05 -6.07
C THR A 614 -23.76 -41.59 -4.75
N LYS A 615 -23.93 -42.91 -4.64
CA LYS A 615 -24.40 -43.55 -3.41
C LYS A 615 -23.38 -43.41 -2.28
N LEU A 616 -22.12 -43.75 -2.54
CA LEU A 616 -21.03 -43.67 -1.56
C LEU A 616 -20.83 -42.24 -1.03
N LEU A 617 -20.85 -41.25 -1.92
CA LEU A 617 -20.71 -39.84 -1.55
C LEU A 617 -21.91 -39.34 -0.73
N ARG A 618 -23.13 -39.83 -1.03
CA ARG A 618 -24.33 -39.51 -0.26
C ARG A 618 -24.27 -40.08 1.16
N ASP A 619 -23.81 -41.32 1.29
CA ASP A 619 -23.63 -41.98 2.59
C ASP A 619 -22.56 -41.25 3.42
N ALA A 620 -21.44 -40.84 2.81
CA ALA A 620 -20.40 -40.06 3.46
C ALA A 620 -20.90 -38.67 3.91
N GLY A 621 -21.57 -37.92 3.03
CA GLY A 621 -22.10 -36.59 3.36
C GLY A 621 -23.15 -36.60 4.47
N ARG A 622 -24.01 -37.63 4.49
CA ARG A 622 -24.95 -37.90 5.59
C ARG A 622 -24.22 -38.14 6.91
N ILE A 623 -23.17 -38.97 6.91
CA ILE A 623 -22.37 -39.27 8.11
C ILE A 623 -21.76 -37.98 8.67
N LEU A 624 -21.20 -37.12 7.82
CA LEU A 624 -20.64 -35.84 8.26
C LEU A 624 -21.72 -34.92 8.85
N PHE A 625 -22.87 -34.81 8.20
CA PHE A 625 -23.97 -33.97 8.68
C PHE A 625 -24.40 -34.36 10.08
N TYR A 626 -24.70 -35.65 10.30
CA TYR A 626 -25.14 -36.08 11.61
C TYR A 626 -24.01 -36.06 12.64
N HIS A 627 -22.75 -36.31 12.24
CA HIS A 627 -21.60 -36.13 13.11
C HIS A 627 -21.52 -34.69 13.63
N SER A 628 -21.67 -33.68 12.75
CA SER A 628 -21.75 -32.26 13.15
C SER A 628 -22.90 -32.01 14.12
N THR A 629 -24.12 -32.49 13.81
CA THR A 629 -25.28 -32.27 14.70
C THR A 629 -25.12 -32.89 16.10
N SER A 630 -24.35 -33.96 16.22
CA SER A 630 -24.08 -34.65 17.50
C SER A 630 -22.88 -34.06 18.25
N SER A 631 -21.94 -33.40 17.55
CA SER A 631 -20.68 -32.93 18.14
C SER A 631 -20.70 -31.47 18.54
N ILE A 632 -21.61 -30.68 17.98
CA ILE A 632 -21.77 -29.26 18.30
C ILE A 632 -22.74 -29.14 19.47
N THR A 633 -22.44 -28.28 20.45
CA THR A 633 -23.35 -27.93 21.54
C THR A 633 -23.68 -26.44 21.54
N SER A 634 -24.58 -26.00 22.43
CA SER A 634 -24.89 -24.58 22.60
C SER A 634 -23.68 -23.76 23.05
N LEU A 635 -22.67 -24.38 23.67
CA LEU A 635 -21.46 -23.70 24.13
C LEU A 635 -20.65 -23.20 22.94
N GLU A 636 -20.42 -24.05 21.94
CA GLU A 636 -19.60 -23.68 20.78
C GLU A 636 -20.28 -22.62 19.91
N MET A 637 -21.62 -22.55 19.93
CA MET A 637 -22.39 -21.50 19.26
C MET A 637 -22.25 -20.11 19.92
N ILE A 638 -21.66 -20.01 21.11
CA ILE A 638 -21.32 -18.72 21.76
C ILE A 638 -20.08 -18.10 21.12
N PHE A 639 -19.18 -18.92 20.55
CA PHE A 639 -17.96 -18.47 19.91
C PHE A 639 -18.25 -18.08 18.44
N PRO A 640 -18.24 -16.77 18.10
CA PRO A 640 -18.76 -16.33 16.80
C PRO A 640 -18.07 -16.95 15.56
N PRO A 641 -16.73 -17.12 15.53
CA PRO A 641 -16.05 -17.82 14.44
C PRO A 641 -16.50 -19.28 14.25
N ALA A 642 -16.78 -20.00 15.33
CA ALA A 642 -17.29 -21.38 15.24
C ALA A 642 -18.76 -21.39 14.82
N ALA A 643 -19.58 -20.49 15.36
CA ALA A 643 -21.01 -20.40 15.06
C ALA A 643 -21.28 -20.14 13.56
N ASP A 644 -20.56 -19.19 12.96
CA ASP A 644 -20.68 -18.88 11.53
C ASP A 644 -20.24 -20.07 10.67
N SER A 645 -19.12 -20.71 11.01
CA SER A 645 -18.57 -21.87 10.28
C SER A 645 -19.47 -23.11 10.37
N TYR A 646 -19.99 -23.42 11.56
CA TYR A 646 -20.95 -24.50 11.77
C TYR A 646 -22.28 -24.26 11.07
N GLY A 647 -22.77 -23.02 11.07
CA GLY A 647 -23.93 -22.63 10.27
C GLY A 647 -23.71 -22.92 8.78
N PHE A 648 -22.55 -22.54 8.24
CA PHE A 648 -22.19 -22.81 6.85
C PHE A 648 -22.10 -24.31 6.53
N VAL A 649 -21.38 -25.07 7.37
CA VAL A 649 -21.17 -26.52 7.21
C VAL A 649 -22.49 -27.28 7.21
N LEU A 650 -23.34 -27.03 8.21
CA LEU A 650 -24.66 -27.66 8.31
C LEU A 650 -25.53 -27.26 7.12
N ALA A 651 -25.43 -26.03 6.64
CA ALA A 651 -26.21 -25.57 5.51
C ALA A 651 -25.85 -26.26 4.20
N LYS A 652 -24.54 -26.35 3.92
CA LYS A 652 -24.05 -27.01 2.71
C LYS A 652 -24.30 -28.51 2.72
N LEU A 653 -24.01 -29.19 3.84
CA LEU A 653 -24.27 -30.62 3.96
C LEU A 653 -25.77 -30.93 3.92
N GLY A 654 -26.58 -30.15 4.66
CA GLY A 654 -28.03 -30.30 4.71
C GLY A 654 -28.66 -30.17 3.33
N LYS A 655 -28.30 -29.13 2.58
CA LYS A 655 -28.80 -28.92 1.21
C LYS A 655 -28.37 -30.01 0.23
N ALA A 656 -27.15 -30.52 0.35
CA ALA A 656 -26.57 -31.44 -0.63
C ALA A 656 -26.96 -32.90 -0.42
N PHE A 657 -27.13 -33.32 0.84
CA PHE A 657 -27.23 -34.75 1.20
C PHE A 657 -28.52 -35.11 1.95
N ILE A 658 -29.19 -34.13 2.55
CA ILE A 658 -30.38 -34.36 3.39
C ILE A 658 -31.64 -33.84 2.72
N ALA A 659 -31.62 -32.61 2.20
CA ALA A 659 -32.75 -32.04 1.46
C ALA A 659 -33.07 -32.87 0.21
N ASP A 660 -34.35 -33.00 -0.09
CA ASP A 660 -34.91 -33.73 -1.22
C ASP A 660 -34.53 -35.22 -1.28
N ASN A 661 -34.02 -35.76 -0.17
CA ASN A 661 -33.71 -37.17 0.01
C ASN A 661 -34.77 -37.82 0.91
N SER A 662 -35.67 -38.61 0.30
CA SER A 662 -36.81 -39.22 1.00
C SER A 662 -36.40 -40.09 2.20
N GLN A 663 -35.27 -40.80 2.09
CA GLN A 663 -34.77 -41.70 3.12
C GLN A 663 -34.31 -40.98 4.41
N GLU A 664 -33.97 -39.69 4.32
CA GLU A 664 -33.42 -38.94 5.46
C GLU A 664 -34.43 -38.04 6.16
N GLN A 665 -35.61 -37.78 5.58
CA GLN A 665 -36.59 -36.86 6.17
C GLN A 665 -37.09 -37.30 7.55
N HIS A 666 -37.26 -38.61 7.74
CA HIS A 666 -37.63 -39.18 9.04
C HIS A 666 -36.51 -39.04 10.08
N ASN A 667 -35.26 -39.21 9.67
CA ASN A 667 -34.10 -39.11 10.55
C ASN A 667 -33.87 -37.64 10.95
N LEU A 668 -33.92 -36.71 10.00
CA LEU A 668 -33.79 -35.28 10.26
C LEU A 668 -34.89 -34.78 11.20
N MET A 669 -36.15 -35.16 10.95
CA MET A 669 -37.27 -34.85 11.84
C MET A 669 -36.98 -35.34 13.25
N ARG A 670 -36.51 -36.59 13.43
CA ARG A 670 -36.18 -37.13 14.74
C ARG A 670 -35.06 -36.33 15.44
N VAL A 671 -34.01 -35.95 14.73
CA VAL A 671 -32.90 -35.15 15.29
C VAL A 671 -33.39 -33.78 15.76
N ILE A 672 -34.25 -33.12 14.99
CA ILE A 672 -34.80 -31.81 15.35
C ILE A 672 -35.76 -31.92 16.55
N LEU A 673 -36.63 -32.93 16.54
CA LEU A 673 -37.59 -33.15 17.63
C LEU A 673 -36.93 -33.61 18.93
N ASN A 674 -35.75 -34.23 18.88
CA ASN A 674 -34.99 -34.65 20.06
C ASN A 674 -34.31 -33.47 20.79
N GLY A 675 -34.67 -32.21 20.49
CA GLY A 675 -34.21 -31.04 21.23
C GLY A 675 -32.84 -30.52 20.81
N SER A 676 -32.51 -30.64 19.52
CA SER A 676 -31.28 -30.06 19.00
C SER A 676 -31.30 -28.53 19.17
N HIS A 677 -30.31 -27.96 19.85
CA HIS A 677 -30.06 -26.52 19.90
C HIS A 677 -29.79 -25.92 18.50
N LEU A 678 -29.53 -26.78 17.51
CA LEU A 678 -29.38 -26.44 16.09
C LEU A 678 -30.70 -26.50 15.32
N ALA A 679 -31.85 -26.75 15.96
CA ALA A 679 -33.14 -26.93 15.29
C ALA A 679 -33.45 -25.83 14.25
N HIS A 680 -33.14 -24.57 14.59
CA HIS A 680 -33.30 -23.43 13.68
C HIS A 680 -32.43 -23.50 12.42
N LEU A 681 -31.25 -24.13 12.50
CA LEU A 681 -30.35 -24.35 11.36
C LEU A 681 -30.72 -25.59 10.55
N LEU A 682 -31.34 -26.60 11.18
CA LEU A 682 -31.66 -27.88 10.55
C LEU A 682 -33.03 -27.90 9.86
N THR A 683 -33.99 -27.15 10.40
CA THR A 683 -35.38 -27.07 9.90
C THR A 683 -35.48 -26.79 8.38
N PRO A 684 -34.68 -25.88 7.78
CA PRO A 684 -34.77 -25.60 6.35
C PRO A 684 -34.51 -26.78 5.42
N TYR A 685 -33.87 -27.85 5.90
CA TYR A 685 -33.56 -29.04 5.09
C TYR A 685 -34.62 -30.14 5.22
N PHE A 686 -35.62 -29.92 6.06
CA PHE A 686 -36.80 -30.77 6.11
C PHE A 686 -37.69 -30.48 4.90
N THR A 687 -37.66 -31.42 3.95
CA THR A 687 -38.24 -31.32 2.60
C THR A 687 -39.21 -32.49 2.40
N PRO A 688 -40.35 -32.49 3.11
CA PRO A 688 -41.26 -33.62 3.16
C PRO A 688 -41.90 -33.93 1.79
N HIS A 689 -41.89 -33.00 0.85
CA HIS A 689 -42.47 -33.16 -0.49
C HIS A 689 -41.76 -34.22 -1.36
N CYS A 690 -40.52 -34.60 -1.03
CA CYS A 690 -39.78 -35.66 -1.75
C CYS A 690 -40.15 -37.07 -1.31
N VAL A 691 -40.95 -37.20 -0.23
CA VAL A 691 -41.30 -38.48 0.39
C VAL A 691 -42.53 -39.08 -0.31
N PRO A 692 -42.56 -40.40 -0.55
CA PRO A 692 -43.74 -41.05 -1.12
C PRO A 692 -45.00 -40.81 -0.28
N PRO A 693 -46.21 -40.75 -0.89
CA PRO A 693 -47.45 -40.46 -0.16
C PRO A 693 -47.71 -41.35 1.07
N ALA A 694 -47.33 -42.64 1.00
CA ALA A 694 -47.47 -43.58 2.10
C ALA A 694 -46.60 -43.23 3.32
N GLU A 695 -45.40 -42.68 3.09
CA GLU A 695 -44.47 -42.26 4.13
C GLU A 695 -44.74 -40.82 4.62
N LEU A 696 -45.30 -39.97 3.76
CA LEU A 696 -45.71 -38.60 4.11
C LEU A 696 -46.78 -38.60 5.22
N PHE A 697 -47.71 -39.56 5.18
CA PHE A 697 -48.69 -39.77 6.23
C PHE A 697 -48.03 -40.10 7.59
N ASN A 698 -46.97 -40.90 7.59
CA ASN A 698 -46.23 -41.26 8.80
C ASN A 698 -45.46 -40.06 9.38
N LEU A 699 -44.86 -39.22 8.52
CA LEU A 699 -44.23 -37.96 8.93
C LEU A 699 -45.25 -37.01 9.59
N TYR A 700 -46.40 -36.79 8.94
CA TYR A 700 -47.45 -35.92 9.48
C TYR A 700 -47.98 -36.45 10.81
N THR A 701 -48.21 -37.75 10.92
CA THR A 701 -48.67 -38.38 12.18
C THR A 701 -47.65 -38.19 13.31
N SER A 702 -46.36 -38.31 12.99
CA SER A 702 -45.26 -38.11 13.95
C SER A 702 -45.15 -36.64 14.40
N LEU A 703 -45.23 -35.70 13.46
CA LEU A 703 -45.25 -34.26 13.75
C LEU A 703 -46.48 -33.85 14.56
N SER A 704 -47.67 -34.36 14.21
CA SER A 704 -48.91 -34.11 14.95
C SER A 704 -48.83 -34.60 16.40
N LYS A 705 -48.21 -35.77 16.64
CA LYS A 705 -47.92 -36.26 17.99
C LYS A 705 -46.93 -35.34 18.72
N ALA A 706 -45.89 -34.88 18.03
CA ALA A 706 -44.88 -34.00 18.61
C ALA A 706 -45.41 -32.59 18.96
N VAL A 707 -46.32 -32.02 18.17
CA VAL A 707 -46.97 -30.73 18.50
C VAL A 707 -47.69 -30.77 19.85
N ARG A 708 -48.24 -31.94 20.22
CA ARG A 708 -48.98 -32.15 21.47
C ARG A 708 -48.05 -32.27 22.70
N ASN A 709 -46.75 -32.42 22.51
CA ASN A 709 -45.77 -32.44 23.60
C ASN A 709 -45.15 -31.04 23.78
N PRO A 710 -45.28 -30.39 24.96
CA PRO A 710 -44.77 -29.04 25.20
C PRO A 710 -43.27 -28.85 24.87
N ILE A 711 -42.45 -29.89 25.06
CA ILE A 711 -41.00 -29.83 24.86
C ILE A 711 -40.66 -29.79 23.36
N THR A 712 -41.39 -30.53 22.55
CA THR A 712 -41.11 -30.67 21.11
C THR A 712 -42.04 -29.83 20.24
N SER A 713 -43.04 -29.17 20.84
CA SER A 713 -44.08 -28.41 20.14
C SER A 713 -43.52 -27.31 19.24
N SER A 714 -42.59 -26.49 19.74
CA SER A 714 -41.98 -25.41 18.96
C SER A 714 -41.22 -25.93 17.72
N ALA A 715 -40.41 -26.96 17.90
CA ALA A 715 -39.67 -27.61 16.81
C ALA A 715 -40.61 -28.30 15.81
N ALA A 716 -41.67 -28.95 16.30
CA ALA A 716 -42.68 -29.60 15.47
C ALA A 716 -43.46 -28.59 14.63
N LEU A 717 -43.82 -27.44 15.19
CA LEU A 717 -44.48 -26.34 14.47
C LEU A 717 -43.56 -25.74 13.40
N ALA A 718 -42.27 -25.59 13.70
CA ALA A 718 -41.27 -25.13 12.74
C ALA A 718 -41.11 -26.12 11.56
N LEU A 719 -41.18 -27.43 11.82
CA LEU A 719 -41.16 -28.46 10.77
C LEU A 719 -42.45 -28.52 9.97
N LEU A 720 -43.61 -28.37 10.63
CA LEU A 720 -44.90 -28.31 9.97
C LEU A 720 -45.01 -27.12 9.02
N SER A 721 -44.35 -25.99 9.32
CA SER A 721 -44.34 -24.84 8.41
C SER A 721 -43.62 -25.10 7.08
N GLN A 722 -42.77 -26.13 7.01
CA GLN A 722 -42.11 -26.58 5.78
C GLN A 722 -42.99 -27.50 4.93
N LEU A 723 -44.10 -28.02 5.47
CA LEU A 723 -45.12 -28.66 4.65
C LEU A 723 -45.85 -27.54 3.92
N ASP A 724 -45.58 -27.41 2.63
CA ASP A 724 -46.34 -26.52 1.76
C ASP A 724 -47.77 -27.07 1.61
N ILE A 725 -48.61 -26.81 2.61
CA ILE A 725 -49.99 -27.28 2.68
C ILE A 725 -50.81 -26.75 1.50
N LYS A 726 -50.43 -25.60 0.91
CA LYS A 726 -51.06 -25.06 -0.30
C LYS A 726 -50.79 -25.94 -1.51
N ASN A 727 -49.54 -26.29 -1.80
CA ASN A 727 -49.19 -27.17 -2.92
C ASN A 727 -49.52 -28.66 -2.66
N ALA A 728 -49.60 -29.08 -1.40
CA ALA A 728 -50.03 -30.43 -1.03
C ALA A 728 -51.52 -30.67 -1.33
N GLY A 729 -52.37 -29.64 -1.19
CA GLY A 729 -53.78 -29.70 -1.59
C GLY A 729 -53.97 -30.00 -3.08
N ASP A 730 -53.21 -29.34 -3.95
CA ASP A 730 -53.26 -29.55 -5.41
C ASP A 730 -52.77 -30.96 -5.82
N ARG A 731 -51.81 -31.52 -5.08
CA ARG A 731 -51.30 -32.89 -5.32
C ARG A 731 -52.21 -33.98 -4.75
N LEU A 732 -52.93 -33.72 -3.66
CA LEU A 732 -53.93 -34.63 -3.10
C LEU A 732 -55.16 -34.75 -4.01
N ILE A 733 -55.57 -33.68 -4.69
CA ILE A 733 -56.66 -33.71 -5.68
C ILE A 733 -56.33 -34.65 -6.85
N SER A 734 -55.06 -34.72 -7.27
CA SER A 734 -54.59 -35.65 -8.32
C SER A 734 -54.69 -37.13 -7.90
N ILE A 735 -54.58 -37.43 -6.61
CA ILE A 735 -54.72 -38.80 -6.08
C ILE A 735 -56.21 -39.16 -5.90
N CYS A 736 -57.06 -38.23 -5.49
CA CYS A 736 -58.51 -38.46 -5.39
C CYS A 736 -59.20 -38.57 -6.75
N LEU A 737 -58.59 -38.12 -7.85
CA LEU A 737 -59.09 -38.31 -9.22
C LEU A 737 -58.56 -39.57 -9.92
N LYS A 738 -57.70 -40.35 -9.24
CA LYS A 738 -57.18 -41.65 -9.71
C LYS A 738 -57.70 -42.84 -8.90
N PHE A 739 -58.68 -42.62 -8.03
CA PHE A 739 -59.49 -43.66 -7.38
C PHE A 739 -60.94 -43.56 -7.86
#